data_AF-A0A3D0DBC8-F1
#
_entry.id   AF-A0A3D0DBC8-F1
#
_cell.length_a   1.000
_cell.length_b   1.000
_cell.length_c   1.000
_cell.angle_alpha   90.00
_cell.angle_beta   90.00
_cell.angle_gamma   90.00
#
_symmetry.space_group_name_H-M   'P 1'
#
loop_
_entity.id
_entity.type
_entity.pdbx_description
1 polymer ?
#
loop_
_entity_poly.entity_id
_entity_poly.type
_entity_poly.pdbx_seq_one_letter_code
_entity_poly.pdbx_strand_id
1 'polypeptide(L)'
;MNETPAVVTYRHEGSDRIYTFVKGCDDRLYVNFWNGVDRWLWAYQGIPAPEVRLEDAASAITSWQFHGFEQQHLHVFVRTLDGRLAEQIWNPTNAHPLGAGWHWQDHGVPAAGVVAVDAPDAIAYRRQSTGSLHDVYDRIDVFVHGNDGRLYRNGWDARRGTWQWQNHGRPALGTDVRSRSGSITYRHQGVKRIYLFVEGSDGRLWANFSDSTEVQTAWHWANLGRPPNILVRGRPQAVTHVHDGRERIYVFVRGSDDHLHTCYWNGIDRWEWADLGHPGPTIAVVGDAAAVPYAWDGTDRMYVFVRGSDGHLHTCYWNGIDRWLWADLGTPAPFGVTVTSSPGVVPFSWDGTGRLYIFIWGSDDHLHLCYWNGVDQWLWRDQGAPPATVAIAGVEQTQAIQFFRPGLSPCLDRPGTSGRCPDNDIALVAGKATVLRVYPDTCQGTEGTVNRVSGLLEIRPAGTAAWESLTPINGPITARRSAAIDRGQTDHTLNFRIPANRCRGELAIRVTPFDADHPGDVRSVPLLRTLRFGLVPRLQIRLIRIRYQNAARNMNVPAPTMADFMNTVQFLLRTYPIPDVQVVGDSEELYDGDFTNLFDDMNPLGARGTTGPIFSIIDRIKMAEMASLGSRVKYFALYPGAPANQTALGWGIWPDRAAGEVNQGWVMAQEIGHTCGRGHAPCSVPDPDPNYPNYDMSTPASIGEYGFDIVTSDVKDPATYRDFMSYCTPSWVSPYTYEALA
;
A
#
# COMPACT_ATOMS: atom_id res chain seq x y z
N MET A 1 15.09 -8.24 -1.20
CA MET A 1 14.49 -8.01 -2.54
C MET A 1 14.79 -9.24 -3.39
N ASN A 2 13.79 -9.91 -3.99
CA ASN A 2 13.99 -11.25 -4.59
C ASN A 2 13.48 -11.36 -6.04
N GLU A 3 13.04 -10.26 -6.63
CA GLU A 3 12.45 -10.24 -7.97
C GLU A 3 13.50 -10.27 -9.08
N THR A 4 13.14 -10.80 -10.24
CA THR A 4 14.05 -10.85 -11.39
C THR A 4 14.35 -9.44 -11.91
N PRO A 5 15.61 -8.98 -11.98
CA PRO A 5 15.93 -7.69 -12.59
C PRO A 5 15.57 -7.66 -14.08
N ALA A 6 14.91 -6.59 -14.53
CA ALA A 6 14.57 -6.42 -15.94
C ALA A 6 15.69 -5.67 -16.66
N VAL A 7 16.39 -6.35 -17.57
CA VAL A 7 17.61 -5.83 -18.20
C VAL A 7 17.37 -5.59 -19.68
N VAL A 8 17.84 -4.44 -20.18
CA VAL A 8 17.69 -4.06 -21.59
C VAL A 8 18.85 -3.18 -22.05
N THR A 9 19.16 -3.23 -23.35
CA THR A 9 20.09 -2.29 -24.00
C THR A 9 19.30 -1.21 -24.73
N TYR A 10 19.71 0.05 -24.55
CA TYR A 10 19.11 1.20 -25.21
C TYR A 10 20.20 2.16 -25.70
N ARG A 11 20.00 2.72 -26.91
CA ARG A 11 20.92 3.66 -27.54
C ARG A 11 20.58 5.08 -27.11
N HIS A 12 21.50 5.71 -26.37
CA HIS A 12 21.38 7.09 -25.95
C HIS A 12 22.57 7.91 -26.46
N GLU A 13 22.28 9.05 -27.10
CA GLU A 13 23.31 9.97 -27.65
C GLU A 13 24.36 9.26 -28.53
N GLY A 14 23.91 8.28 -29.32
CA GLY A 14 24.78 7.54 -30.24
C GLY A 14 25.58 6.40 -29.62
N SER A 15 25.42 6.11 -28.33
CA SER A 15 26.07 4.98 -27.65
C SER A 15 25.06 4.04 -27.02
N ASP A 16 25.26 2.72 -27.20
CA ASP A 16 24.45 1.71 -26.53
C ASP A 16 24.83 1.63 -25.05
N ARG A 17 23.83 1.52 -24.17
CA ARG A 17 24.02 1.41 -22.71
C ARG A 17 23.11 0.31 -22.15
N ILE A 18 23.54 -0.30 -21.05
CA ILE A 18 22.74 -1.27 -20.30
C ILE A 18 21.92 -0.54 -19.24
N TYR A 19 20.64 -0.90 -19.16
CA TYR A 19 19.69 -0.44 -18.14
C TYR A 19 19.09 -1.65 -17.43
N THR A 20 19.13 -1.64 -16.11
CA THR A 20 18.58 -2.67 -15.25
C THR A 20 17.52 -2.05 -14.34
N PHE A 21 16.26 -2.41 -14.58
CA PHE A 21 15.11 -1.93 -13.81
C PHE A 21 14.76 -2.90 -12.70
N VAL A 22 14.53 -2.35 -11.52
CA VAL A 22 14.21 -3.12 -10.32
C VAL A 22 13.15 -2.43 -9.47
N LYS A 23 12.39 -3.24 -8.72
CA LYS A 23 11.55 -2.76 -7.64
C LYS A 23 12.40 -2.55 -6.39
N GLY A 24 12.40 -1.34 -5.84
CA GLY A 24 13.02 -1.04 -4.55
C GLY A 24 12.17 -1.57 -3.39
N CYS A 25 12.72 -1.56 -2.18
CA CYS A 25 11.98 -2.03 -1.01
C CYS A 25 10.74 -1.19 -0.70
N ASP A 26 10.61 0.04 -1.21
CA ASP A 26 9.48 0.96 -1.01
C ASP A 26 8.39 0.79 -2.08
N ASP A 27 8.47 -0.31 -2.83
CA ASP A 27 7.55 -0.70 -3.90
C ASP A 27 7.54 0.28 -5.07
N ARG A 28 8.71 0.85 -5.39
CA ARG A 28 8.89 1.82 -6.47
C ARG A 28 9.91 1.37 -7.49
N LEU A 29 9.85 1.97 -8.68
CA LEU A 29 10.78 1.64 -9.77
C LEU A 29 12.10 2.39 -9.61
N TYR A 30 13.19 1.67 -9.80
CA TYR A 30 14.54 2.21 -9.90
C TYR A 30 15.23 1.64 -11.12
N VAL A 31 16.24 2.36 -11.60
CA VAL A 31 17.12 1.89 -12.66
C VAL A 31 18.57 2.01 -12.21
N ASN A 32 19.33 0.95 -12.44
CA ASN A 32 20.78 0.95 -12.40
C ASN A 32 21.29 0.90 -13.85
N PHE A 33 22.13 1.84 -14.27
CA PHE A 33 22.59 1.92 -15.66
C PHE A 33 24.05 2.32 -15.78
N TRP A 34 24.70 1.85 -16.85
CA TRP A 34 26.07 2.23 -17.18
C TRP A 34 26.10 3.63 -17.80
N ASN A 35 26.96 4.52 -17.29
CA ASN A 35 27.07 5.89 -17.81
C ASN A 35 27.72 5.99 -19.20
N GLY A 36 28.27 4.88 -19.72
CA GLY A 36 28.99 4.87 -20.99
C GLY A 36 30.46 5.26 -20.87
N VAL A 37 31.00 5.39 -19.65
CA VAL A 37 32.39 5.82 -19.44
C VAL A 37 33.10 4.90 -18.45
N ASP A 38 32.68 4.90 -17.19
CA ASP A 38 33.47 4.34 -16.09
C ASP A 38 32.66 3.82 -14.88
N ARG A 39 31.38 4.19 -14.73
CA ARG A 39 30.58 3.81 -13.55
C ARG A 39 29.12 3.50 -13.85
N TRP A 40 28.57 2.66 -12.98
CA TRP A 40 27.14 2.42 -12.85
C TRP A 40 26.52 3.50 -11.96
N LEU A 41 25.30 3.90 -12.29
CA LEU A 41 24.55 4.93 -11.58
C LEU A 41 23.16 4.42 -11.24
N TRP A 42 22.66 4.82 -10.08
CA TRP A 42 21.26 4.63 -9.70
C TRP A 42 20.43 5.87 -10.02
N ALA A 43 19.19 5.64 -10.45
CA ALA A 43 18.20 6.70 -10.57
C ALA A 43 16.82 6.20 -10.13
N TYR A 44 16.11 7.06 -9.40
CA TYR A 44 14.73 6.85 -9.01
C TYR A 44 13.80 7.12 -10.21
N GLN A 45 12.91 6.17 -10.49
CA GLN A 45 11.99 6.23 -11.63
C GLN A 45 10.52 6.45 -11.21
N GLY A 46 10.25 6.45 -9.91
CA GLY A 46 8.92 6.82 -9.42
C GLY A 46 7.92 5.68 -9.41
N ILE A 47 6.64 6.09 -9.40
CA ILE A 47 5.44 5.26 -9.40
C ILE A 47 4.43 5.86 -10.39
N PRO A 48 3.49 5.04 -10.93
CA PRO A 48 2.53 5.50 -11.94
C PRO A 48 1.68 6.70 -11.51
N ALA A 49 1.29 6.75 -10.24
CA ALA A 49 0.53 7.84 -9.64
C ALA A 49 0.83 7.91 -8.13
N PRO A 50 0.57 9.05 -7.45
CA PRO A 50 0.63 9.12 -6.00
C PRO A 50 -0.20 8.01 -5.36
N GLU A 51 0.34 7.37 -4.31
CA GLU A 51 -0.29 6.25 -3.57
C GLU A 51 -0.29 4.88 -4.29
N VAL A 52 0.08 4.79 -5.57
CA VAL A 52 0.22 3.51 -6.29
C VAL A 52 1.59 2.87 -5.99
N ARG A 53 1.59 1.58 -5.67
CA ARG A 53 2.79 0.79 -5.38
C ARG A 53 2.93 -0.34 -6.40
N LEU A 54 4.17 -0.72 -6.69
CA LEU A 54 4.49 -1.84 -7.58
C LEU A 54 4.44 -3.15 -6.80
N GLU A 55 3.97 -4.21 -7.44
CA GLU A 55 3.87 -5.53 -6.81
C GLU A 55 4.91 -6.51 -7.30
N ASP A 56 5.24 -6.50 -8.60
CA ASP A 56 6.15 -7.48 -9.19
C ASP A 56 7.31 -6.85 -9.98
N ALA A 57 8.19 -7.73 -10.45
CA ALA A 57 9.28 -7.44 -11.36
C ALA A 57 8.81 -6.71 -12.63
N ALA A 58 9.66 -5.81 -13.13
CA ALA A 58 9.39 -5.12 -14.38
C ALA A 58 9.58 -6.03 -15.63
N SER A 59 9.15 -5.51 -16.78
CA SER A 59 9.54 -5.97 -18.11
C SER A 59 10.02 -4.78 -18.92
N ALA A 60 11.25 -4.82 -19.41
CA ALA A 60 11.86 -3.71 -20.13
C ALA A 60 12.17 -4.11 -21.58
N ILE A 61 11.80 -3.26 -22.53
CA ILE A 61 12.03 -3.46 -23.97
C ILE A 61 12.39 -2.14 -24.66
N THR A 62 12.99 -2.23 -25.84
CA THR A 62 13.12 -1.09 -26.74
C THR A 62 12.33 -1.29 -28.02
N SER A 63 11.85 -0.19 -28.60
CA SER A 63 11.12 -0.21 -29.86
C SER A 63 11.62 0.91 -30.79
N TRP A 64 11.51 0.71 -32.09
CA TRP A 64 11.79 1.73 -33.11
C TRP A 64 10.49 2.30 -33.67
N GLN A 65 10.38 3.63 -33.69
CA GLN A 65 9.27 4.38 -34.25
C GLN A 65 9.78 5.38 -35.28
N PHE A 66 8.99 5.66 -36.32
CA PHE A 66 9.34 6.62 -37.36
C PHE A 66 8.40 7.83 -37.32
N HIS A 67 8.94 9.00 -36.96
CA HIS A 67 8.23 10.28 -36.97
C HIS A 67 9.03 11.33 -37.74
N GLY A 68 9.22 11.10 -39.05
CA GLY A 68 10.07 11.94 -39.90
C GLY A 68 11.57 11.59 -39.82
N PHE A 69 12.00 10.96 -38.73
CA PHE A 69 13.27 10.24 -38.57
C PHE A 69 13.06 8.98 -37.69
N GLU A 70 13.95 8.01 -37.77
CA GLU A 70 13.89 6.77 -36.96
C GLU A 70 14.39 7.06 -35.54
N GLN A 71 13.57 6.75 -34.53
CA GLN A 71 13.86 7.02 -33.11
C GLN A 71 13.60 5.77 -32.28
N GLN A 72 14.51 5.47 -31.36
CA GLN A 72 14.34 4.38 -30.41
C GLN A 72 13.63 4.87 -29.15
N HIS A 73 12.70 4.08 -28.63
CA HIS A 73 12.01 4.30 -27.36
C HIS A 73 12.36 3.17 -26.39
N LEU A 74 12.38 3.48 -25.10
CA LEU A 74 12.58 2.54 -24.01
C LEU A 74 11.31 2.48 -23.16
N HIS A 75 10.80 1.27 -22.97
CA HIS A 75 9.52 0.99 -22.31
C HIS A 75 9.76 0.06 -21.13
N VAL A 76 9.12 0.35 -20.00
CA VAL A 76 9.19 -0.46 -18.79
C VAL A 76 7.77 -0.71 -18.28
N PHE A 77 7.32 -1.95 -18.39
CA PHE A 77 5.99 -2.37 -17.95
C PHE A 77 6.07 -2.97 -16.54
N VAL A 78 5.11 -2.62 -15.69
CA VAL A 78 5.04 -3.07 -14.30
C VAL A 78 3.60 -3.40 -13.93
N ARG A 79 3.43 -4.27 -12.92
CA ARG A 79 2.14 -4.51 -12.27
C ARG A 79 2.07 -3.75 -10.95
N THR A 80 0.95 -3.09 -10.71
CA THR A 80 0.66 -2.40 -9.45
C THR A 80 0.01 -3.34 -8.43
N LEU A 81 0.01 -2.96 -7.14
CA LEU A 81 -0.61 -3.76 -6.06
C LEU A 81 -2.10 -4.08 -6.30
N ASP A 82 -2.83 -3.17 -6.92
CA ASP A 82 -4.23 -3.37 -7.31
C ASP A 82 -4.39 -4.15 -8.63
N GLY A 83 -3.29 -4.69 -9.16
CA GLY A 83 -3.25 -5.59 -10.32
C GLY A 83 -3.53 -4.91 -11.66
N ARG A 84 -3.27 -3.60 -11.77
CA ARG A 84 -3.28 -2.86 -13.03
C ARG A 84 -1.94 -2.96 -13.74
N LEU A 85 -1.97 -2.80 -15.06
CA LEU A 85 -0.78 -2.66 -15.88
C LEU A 85 -0.43 -1.17 -16.01
N ALA A 86 0.82 -0.82 -15.72
CA ALA A 86 1.35 0.51 -15.96
C ALA A 86 2.65 0.44 -16.77
N GLU A 87 2.97 1.52 -17.46
CA GLU A 87 4.15 1.65 -18.31
C GLU A 87 4.90 2.94 -17.98
N GLN A 88 6.20 2.84 -17.80
CA GLN A 88 7.11 3.97 -17.80
C GLN A 88 7.82 4.05 -19.14
N ILE A 89 7.74 5.19 -19.80
CA ILE A 89 8.25 5.39 -21.16
C ILE A 89 9.30 6.49 -21.14
N TRP A 90 10.46 6.21 -21.73
CA TRP A 90 11.48 7.20 -22.03
C TRP A 90 11.24 7.82 -23.41
N ASN A 91 11.05 9.14 -23.45
CA ASN A 91 10.99 9.91 -24.69
C ASN A 91 12.32 10.65 -24.92
N PRO A 92 13.06 10.37 -26.01
CA PRO A 92 14.37 11.01 -26.27
C PRO A 92 14.26 12.47 -26.71
N THR A 93 13.08 12.90 -27.18
CA THR A 93 12.82 14.30 -27.55
C THR A 93 12.51 15.10 -26.28
N ASN A 94 13.54 15.75 -25.72
CA ASN A 94 13.51 16.79 -24.65
C ASN A 94 14.14 16.49 -23.27
N ALA A 95 14.99 15.47 -23.04
CA ALA A 95 15.68 15.37 -21.74
C ALA A 95 16.94 14.49 -21.67
N HIS A 96 17.76 14.79 -20.64
CA HIS A 96 18.91 14.00 -20.15
C HIS A 96 18.43 12.77 -19.33
N PRO A 97 19.08 11.58 -19.38
CA PRO A 97 18.65 10.34 -18.72
C PRO A 97 18.41 10.38 -17.20
N LEU A 98 18.78 11.50 -16.56
CA LEU A 98 18.66 11.76 -15.12
C LEU A 98 17.43 12.65 -14.79
N GLY A 99 16.55 12.97 -15.77
CA GLY A 99 15.33 13.77 -15.55
C GLY A 99 14.37 13.81 -16.75
N ALA A 100 13.29 14.60 -16.62
CA ALA A 100 12.24 15.10 -17.57
C ALA A 100 11.75 14.30 -18.81
N GLY A 101 12.38 13.20 -19.23
CA GLY A 101 11.99 12.40 -20.41
C GLY A 101 11.17 11.16 -20.09
N TRP A 102 11.09 10.78 -18.81
CA TRP A 102 10.27 9.66 -18.34
C TRP A 102 8.83 10.11 -18.08
N HIS A 103 7.87 9.34 -18.58
CA HIS A 103 6.44 9.55 -18.30
C HIS A 103 5.76 8.22 -17.99
N TRP A 104 4.79 8.27 -17.08
CA TRP A 104 3.97 7.13 -16.71
C TRP A 104 2.66 7.13 -17.50
N GLN A 105 2.26 5.95 -17.94
CA GLN A 105 0.98 5.68 -18.58
C GLN A 105 0.29 4.51 -17.87
N ASP A 106 -0.97 4.69 -17.48
CA ASP A 106 -1.81 3.63 -16.93
C ASP A 106 -2.56 2.92 -18.09
N HIS A 107 -2.44 1.60 -18.14
CA HIS A 107 -3.13 0.74 -19.12
C HIS A 107 -4.36 0.06 -18.53
N GLY A 108 -4.65 0.30 -17.25
CA GLY A 108 -5.80 -0.24 -16.56
C GLY A 108 -5.72 -1.74 -16.31
N VAL A 109 -6.87 -2.39 -16.36
CA VAL A 109 -7.03 -3.82 -16.08
C VAL A 109 -7.40 -4.60 -17.34
N PRO A 110 -7.10 -5.92 -17.41
CA PRO A 110 -7.35 -6.73 -18.60
C PRO A 110 -8.82 -6.80 -19.04
N ALA A 111 -9.75 -6.85 -18.07
CA ALA A 111 -11.19 -6.84 -18.29
C ALA A 111 -11.91 -6.37 -17.02
N ALA A 112 -13.21 -6.06 -17.12
CA ALA A 112 -14.01 -5.68 -15.95
C ALA A 112 -14.01 -6.80 -14.90
N GLY A 113 -13.56 -6.49 -13.68
CA GLY A 113 -13.47 -7.44 -12.57
C GLY A 113 -12.28 -8.42 -12.63
N VAL A 114 -11.42 -8.31 -13.65
CA VAL A 114 -10.22 -9.14 -13.81
C VAL A 114 -8.99 -8.28 -13.56
N VAL A 115 -8.08 -8.72 -12.70
CA VAL A 115 -6.80 -8.03 -12.45
C VAL A 115 -5.64 -8.93 -12.86
N ALA A 116 -4.51 -8.33 -13.25
CA ALA A 116 -3.28 -9.07 -13.49
C ALA A 116 -2.77 -9.68 -12.17
N VAL A 117 -2.18 -10.87 -12.23
CA VAL A 117 -1.65 -11.59 -11.05
C VAL A 117 -0.17 -11.95 -11.15
N ASP A 118 0.48 -11.57 -12.25
CA ASP A 118 1.91 -11.76 -12.47
C ASP A 118 2.58 -10.55 -13.12
N ALA A 119 3.91 -10.53 -13.10
CA ALA A 119 4.70 -9.54 -13.81
C ALA A 119 4.41 -9.59 -15.32
N PRO A 120 4.29 -8.44 -16.00
CA PRO A 120 4.03 -8.41 -17.43
C PRO A 120 5.17 -9.02 -18.25
N ASP A 121 4.87 -9.59 -19.40
CA ASP A 121 5.86 -10.04 -20.39
C ASP A 121 5.69 -9.21 -21.67
N ALA A 122 6.68 -8.38 -21.99
CA ALA A 122 6.59 -7.44 -23.10
C ALA A 122 7.54 -7.82 -24.24
N ILE A 123 7.09 -7.64 -25.48
CA ILE A 123 7.89 -7.88 -26.68
C ILE A 123 7.66 -6.78 -27.70
N ALA A 124 8.76 -6.29 -28.30
CA ALA A 124 8.74 -5.39 -29.44
C ALA A 124 9.26 -6.11 -30.68
N TYR A 125 8.62 -5.89 -31.82
CA TYR A 125 9.07 -6.48 -33.06
C TYR A 125 8.69 -5.68 -34.30
N ARG A 126 9.63 -5.59 -35.24
CA ARG A 126 9.43 -4.90 -36.51
C ARG A 126 8.40 -5.60 -37.39
N ARG A 127 7.42 -4.83 -37.89
CA ARG A 127 6.48 -5.22 -38.94
C ARG A 127 6.79 -4.39 -40.19
N GLN A 128 7.13 -5.04 -41.30
CA GLN A 128 7.22 -4.36 -42.60
C GLN A 128 5.81 -4.32 -43.20
N SER A 129 5.31 -3.13 -43.59
CA SER A 129 4.15 -3.03 -44.46
C SER A 129 4.63 -3.13 -45.91
N THR A 130 4.03 -4.00 -46.70
CA THR A 130 4.32 -4.11 -48.13
C THR A 130 3.69 -2.92 -48.86
N GLY A 131 4.40 -1.81 -49.00
CA GLY A 131 4.08 -0.83 -50.04
C GLY A 131 4.34 0.65 -49.79
N SER A 132 4.73 1.09 -48.58
CA SER A 132 5.13 2.49 -48.36
C SER A 132 6.26 2.57 -47.34
N LEU A 133 7.36 3.25 -47.69
CA LEU A 133 8.50 3.51 -46.80
C LEU A 133 8.13 4.35 -45.56
N HIS A 134 6.90 4.88 -45.49
CA HIS A 134 6.41 5.74 -44.41
C HIS A 134 5.80 5.00 -43.20
N ASP A 135 5.65 3.67 -43.23
CA ASP A 135 4.96 2.88 -42.19
C ASP A 135 5.84 1.79 -41.54
N VAL A 136 7.14 2.04 -41.33
CA VAL A 136 8.00 1.12 -40.56
C VAL A 136 7.93 1.49 -39.08
N TYR A 137 7.22 0.68 -38.30
CA TYR A 137 7.20 0.78 -36.84
C TYR A 137 7.32 -0.60 -36.19
N ASP A 138 7.87 -0.64 -34.98
CA ASP A 138 7.82 -1.82 -34.14
C ASP A 138 6.45 -1.92 -33.47
N ARG A 139 5.84 -3.11 -33.53
CA ARG A 139 4.65 -3.43 -32.74
C ARG A 139 5.10 -3.82 -31.34
N ILE A 140 4.36 -3.34 -30.34
CA ILE A 140 4.58 -3.66 -28.93
C ILE A 140 3.39 -4.44 -28.41
N ASP A 141 3.66 -5.59 -27.82
CA ASP A 141 2.67 -6.44 -27.17
C ASP A 141 3.10 -6.75 -25.74
N VAL A 142 2.15 -6.65 -24.82
CA VAL A 142 2.35 -6.92 -23.39
C VAL A 142 1.36 -7.98 -22.96
N PHE A 143 1.85 -9.02 -22.29
CA PHE A 143 1.07 -10.16 -21.87
C PHE A 143 1.02 -10.25 -20.35
N VAL A 144 -0.17 -10.57 -19.82
CA VAL A 144 -0.40 -10.77 -18.39
C VAL A 144 -1.36 -11.94 -18.18
N HIS A 145 -1.22 -12.61 -17.05
CA HIS A 145 -2.18 -13.58 -16.56
C HIS A 145 -3.21 -12.88 -15.67
N GLY A 146 -4.50 -13.11 -15.92
CA GLY A 146 -5.59 -12.60 -15.08
C GLY A 146 -5.89 -13.51 -13.88
N ASN A 147 -6.43 -12.96 -12.80
CA ASN A 147 -6.93 -13.71 -11.64
C ASN A 147 -8.05 -14.72 -11.98
N ASP A 148 -8.57 -14.69 -13.20
CA ASP A 148 -9.55 -15.62 -13.76
C ASP A 148 -8.91 -16.79 -14.52
N GLY A 149 -7.59 -17.01 -14.40
CA GLY A 149 -6.89 -18.15 -15.02
C GLY A 149 -6.64 -18.01 -16.52
N ARG A 150 -6.88 -16.84 -17.12
CA ARG A 150 -6.77 -16.61 -18.58
C ARG A 150 -5.55 -15.76 -18.95
N LEU A 151 -5.07 -15.94 -20.19
CA LEU A 151 -4.06 -15.10 -20.78
C LEU A 151 -4.70 -13.85 -21.42
N TYR A 152 -4.13 -12.69 -21.15
CA TYR A 152 -4.52 -11.43 -21.76
C TYR A 152 -3.33 -10.77 -22.45
N ARG A 153 -3.64 -10.00 -23.49
CA ARG A 153 -2.68 -9.23 -24.28
C ARG A 153 -3.16 -7.79 -24.36
N ASN A 154 -2.30 -6.85 -23.99
CA ASN A 154 -2.46 -5.43 -24.32
C ASN A 154 -1.50 -5.09 -25.47
N GLY A 155 -2.03 -4.80 -26.65
CA GLY A 155 -1.23 -4.52 -27.85
C GLY A 155 -1.37 -3.08 -28.33
N TRP A 156 -0.26 -2.46 -28.75
CA TRP A 156 -0.29 -1.14 -29.39
C TRP A 156 -0.78 -1.25 -30.83
N ASP A 157 -1.88 -0.56 -31.14
CA ASP A 157 -2.39 -0.39 -32.51
C ASP A 157 -1.93 0.96 -33.05
N ALA A 158 -0.82 0.97 -33.79
CA ALA A 158 -0.26 2.18 -34.38
C ALA A 158 -1.19 2.85 -35.41
N ARG A 159 -2.13 2.12 -36.04
CA ARG A 159 -3.09 2.72 -36.98
C ARG A 159 -4.16 3.54 -36.24
N ARG A 160 -4.48 3.14 -35.02
CA ARG A 160 -5.48 3.80 -34.17
C ARG A 160 -4.85 4.73 -33.12
N GLY A 161 -3.54 4.60 -32.88
CA GLY A 161 -2.84 5.32 -31.82
C GLY A 161 -3.33 4.92 -30.42
N THR A 162 -3.76 3.68 -30.23
CA THR A 162 -4.37 3.22 -28.98
C THR A 162 -3.92 1.82 -28.59
N TRP A 163 -3.84 1.58 -27.29
CA TRP A 163 -3.70 0.26 -26.68
C TRP A 163 -5.03 -0.50 -26.67
N GLN A 164 -4.98 -1.82 -26.83
CA GLN A 164 -6.16 -2.67 -26.90
C GLN A 164 -5.94 -3.99 -26.13
N TRP A 165 -6.80 -4.23 -25.15
CA TRP A 165 -6.88 -5.50 -24.43
C TRP A 165 -7.57 -6.57 -25.25
N GLN A 166 -7.01 -7.77 -25.26
CA GLN A 166 -7.54 -8.96 -25.92
C GLN A 166 -7.45 -10.15 -24.97
N ASN A 167 -8.54 -10.90 -24.86
CA ASN A 167 -8.60 -12.14 -24.08
C ASN A 167 -8.21 -13.32 -24.98
N HIS A 168 -7.11 -13.99 -24.65
CA HIS A 168 -6.61 -15.16 -25.38
C HIS A 168 -7.15 -16.48 -24.79
N GLY A 169 -7.96 -16.38 -23.74
CA GLY A 169 -8.61 -17.50 -23.10
C GLY A 169 -7.64 -18.36 -22.32
N ARG A 170 -7.91 -19.66 -22.35
CA ARG A 170 -7.18 -20.70 -21.61
C ARG A 170 -6.50 -21.67 -22.57
N PRO A 171 -5.39 -22.31 -22.16
CA PRO A 171 -4.72 -23.32 -22.99
C PRO A 171 -5.64 -24.45 -23.46
N ALA A 172 -6.51 -24.93 -22.57
CA ALA A 172 -7.54 -25.90 -22.84
C ALA A 172 -8.71 -25.76 -21.85
N LEU A 173 -9.81 -26.46 -22.11
CA LEU A 173 -10.94 -26.53 -21.18
C LEU A 173 -10.48 -27.11 -19.84
N GLY A 174 -10.64 -26.35 -18.75
CA GLY A 174 -10.22 -26.76 -17.40
C GLY A 174 -8.73 -26.57 -17.08
N THR A 175 -7.94 -26.03 -18.01
CA THR A 175 -6.52 -25.74 -17.80
C THR A 175 -6.32 -24.23 -17.71
N ASP A 176 -5.76 -23.75 -16.61
CA ASP A 176 -5.55 -22.32 -16.35
C ASP A 176 -4.09 -21.99 -16.63
N VAL A 177 -3.80 -20.74 -17.01
CA VAL A 177 -2.42 -20.25 -17.01
C VAL A 177 -1.92 -20.21 -15.56
N ARG A 178 -0.65 -20.54 -15.31
CA ARG A 178 -0.08 -20.56 -13.95
C ARG A 178 1.28 -19.88 -13.79
N SER A 179 1.86 -19.43 -14.89
CA SER A 179 3.13 -18.71 -14.87
C SER A 179 3.05 -17.44 -15.70
N ARG A 180 3.96 -16.50 -15.40
CA ARG A 180 4.37 -15.48 -16.36
C ARG A 180 4.79 -16.14 -17.68
N SER A 181 4.49 -15.50 -18.80
CA SER A 181 4.91 -16.01 -20.10
C SER A 181 6.39 -15.74 -20.39
N GLY A 182 6.96 -16.57 -21.27
CA GLY A 182 8.15 -16.23 -22.04
C GLY A 182 7.77 -16.02 -23.49
N SER A 183 8.09 -14.86 -24.04
CA SER A 183 7.74 -14.48 -25.41
C SER A 183 8.97 -14.47 -26.34
N ILE A 184 8.75 -14.83 -27.60
CA ILE A 184 9.76 -14.74 -28.66
C ILE A 184 9.09 -14.52 -30.01
N THR A 185 9.83 -13.93 -30.97
CA THR A 185 9.41 -13.96 -32.38
C THR A 185 10.18 -15.01 -33.15
N TYR A 186 9.50 -15.72 -34.05
CA TYR A 186 10.10 -16.75 -34.88
C TYR A 186 9.58 -16.67 -36.32
N ARG A 187 10.43 -16.87 -37.32
CA ARG A 187 10.00 -16.94 -38.73
C ARG A 187 9.74 -18.38 -39.13
N HIS A 188 8.48 -18.71 -39.35
CA HIS A 188 8.08 -19.99 -39.92
C HIS A 188 7.73 -19.81 -41.39
N GLN A 189 8.52 -20.42 -42.28
CA GLN A 189 8.33 -20.36 -43.75
C GLN A 189 8.16 -18.92 -44.28
N GLY A 190 9.00 -18.00 -43.79
CA GLY A 190 8.96 -16.58 -44.18
C GLY A 190 7.95 -15.73 -43.41
N VAL A 191 7.00 -16.34 -42.69
CA VAL A 191 6.00 -15.63 -41.88
C VAL A 191 6.52 -15.45 -40.46
N LYS A 192 6.61 -14.18 -40.01
CA LYS A 192 6.99 -13.87 -38.62
C LYS A 192 5.80 -14.10 -37.69
N ARG A 193 5.97 -14.94 -36.68
CA ARG A 193 5.00 -15.29 -35.63
C ARG A 193 5.51 -14.81 -34.27
N ILE A 194 4.58 -14.56 -33.35
CA ILE A 194 4.86 -14.43 -31.92
C ILE A 194 4.52 -15.77 -31.27
N TYR A 195 5.39 -16.27 -30.41
CA TYR A 195 5.12 -17.38 -29.51
C TYR A 195 5.17 -16.90 -28.07
N LEU A 196 4.24 -17.42 -27.26
CA LEU A 196 4.16 -17.21 -25.83
C LEU A 196 4.12 -18.57 -25.16
N PHE A 197 5.02 -18.81 -24.23
CA PHE A 197 5.10 -20.09 -23.52
C PHE A 197 4.70 -19.90 -22.07
N VAL A 198 3.82 -20.77 -21.56
CA VAL A 198 3.30 -20.73 -20.18
C VAL A 198 3.22 -22.13 -19.56
N GLU A 199 3.34 -22.20 -18.24
CA GLU A 199 2.91 -23.35 -17.44
C GLU A 199 1.38 -23.37 -17.36
N GLY A 200 0.77 -24.50 -17.71
CA GLY A 200 -0.65 -24.76 -17.47
C GLY A 200 -0.92 -25.34 -16.08
N SER A 201 -2.14 -25.20 -15.57
CA SER A 201 -2.55 -25.80 -14.29
C SER A 201 -2.45 -27.33 -14.24
N ASP A 202 -2.34 -27.96 -15.40
CA ASP A 202 -2.09 -29.39 -15.62
C ASP A 202 -0.59 -29.77 -15.55
N GLY A 203 0.28 -28.80 -15.25
CA GLY A 203 1.73 -28.95 -15.14
C GLY A 203 2.42 -29.23 -16.48
N ARG A 204 1.80 -28.87 -17.60
CA ARG A 204 2.37 -28.96 -18.95
C ARG A 204 2.84 -27.60 -19.46
N LEU A 205 3.75 -27.63 -20.42
CA LEU A 205 4.12 -26.45 -21.20
C LEU A 205 3.09 -26.25 -22.33
N TRP A 206 2.59 -25.03 -22.45
CA TRP A 206 1.67 -24.63 -23.50
C TRP A 206 2.24 -23.46 -24.28
N ALA A 207 1.99 -23.44 -25.59
CA ALA A 207 2.30 -22.31 -26.46
C ALA A 207 1.01 -21.63 -26.92
N ASN A 208 0.90 -20.31 -26.76
CA ASN A 208 -0.05 -19.48 -27.50
C ASN A 208 0.72 -18.74 -28.60
N PHE A 209 0.35 -18.91 -29.86
CA PHE A 209 1.11 -18.34 -30.96
C PHE A 209 0.23 -17.73 -32.04
N SER A 210 0.75 -16.69 -32.68
CA SER A 210 0.07 -16.02 -33.78
C SER A 210 0.33 -16.73 -35.11
N ASP A 211 -0.68 -16.80 -35.96
CA ASP A 211 -0.51 -17.20 -37.37
C ASP A 211 -0.20 -16.02 -38.31
N SER A 212 0.16 -14.86 -37.71
CA SER A 212 0.08 -13.54 -38.32
C SER A 212 0.53 -13.48 -39.77
N THR A 213 -0.44 -13.42 -40.67
CA THR A 213 -0.25 -12.92 -42.03
C THR A 213 -0.36 -11.39 -42.02
N GLU A 214 0.12 -10.72 -43.07
CA GLU A 214 0.05 -9.25 -43.15
C GLU A 214 -1.38 -8.70 -43.08
N VAL A 215 -2.40 -9.55 -43.29
CA VAL A 215 -3.82 -9.17 -43.44
C VAL A 215 -4.71 -9.62 -42.26
N GLN A 216 -4.42 -10.74 -41.58
CA GLN A 216 -5.16 -11.21 -40.39
C GLN A 216 -4.23 -11.88 -39.37
N THR A 217 -4.56 -11.76 -38.09
CA THR A 217 -3.87 -12.43 -36.98
C THR A 217 -4.88 -13.25 -36.19
N ALA A 218 -4.85 -14.57 -36.33
CA ALA A 218 -5.47 -15.50 -35.41
C ALA A 218 -4.42 -16.06 -34.43
N TRP A 219 -4.90 -16.55 -33.29
CA TRP A 219 -4.07 -17.09 -32.21
C TRP A 219 -4.48 -18.52 -31.91
N HIS A 220 -3.49 -19.36 -31.67
CA HIS A 220 -3.67 -20.80 -31.50
C HIS A 220 -2.98 -21.26 -30.22
N TRP A 221 -3.62 -22.18 -29.51
CA TRP A 221 -3.02 -22.89 -28.38
C TRP A 221 -2.47 -24.25 -28.85
N ALA A 222 -1.24 -24.56 -28.45
CA ALA A 222 -0.62 -25.87 -28.64
C ALA A 222 -0.12 -26.43 -27.31
N ASN A 223 -0.49 -27.67 -27.02
CA ASN A 223 0.06 -28.44 -25.91
C ASN A 223 1.44 -28.96 -26.30
N LEU A 224 2.51 -28.45 -25.68
CA LEU A 224 3.87 -28.92 -25.92
C LEU A 224 4.24 -30.10 -25.01
N GLY A 225 3.35 -30.49 -24.11
CA GLY A 225 3.52 -31.61 -23.20
C GLY A 225 4.44 -31.28 -22.03
N ARG A 226 5.09 -32.32 -21.52
CA ARG A 226 6.06 -32.28 -20.44
C ARG A 226 6.94 -33.54 -20.51
N PRO A 227 8.16 -33.54 -19.93
CA PRO A 227 8.92 -34.78 -19.79
C PRO A 227 8.13 -35.83 -18.99
N PRO A 228 8.37 -37.14 -19.20
CA PRO A 228 7.62 -38.20 -18.53
C PRO A 228 7.63 -38.04 -17.00
N ASN A 229 6.44 -37.97 -16.39
CA ASN A 229 6.22 -37.80 -14.95
C ASN A 229 6.76 -36.49 -14.32
N ILE A 230 7.39 -35.60 -15.08
CA ILE A 230 7.90 -34.32 -14.59
C ILE A 230 6.88 -33.23 -14.87
N LEU A 231 6.56 -32.39 -13.88
CA LEU A 231 5.71 -31.22 -14.07
C LEU A 231 6.60 -30.03 -14.44
N VAL A 232 6.15 -29.22 -15.38
CA VAL A 232 6.79 -27.93 -15.70
C VAL A 232 6.54 -26.97 -14.54
N ARG A 233 7.54 -26.16 -14.18
CA ARG A 233 7.50 -25.18 -13.10
C ARG A 233 8.13 -23.84 -13.49
N GLY A 234 7.49 -22.75 -13.06
CA GLY A 234 8.04 -21.39 -13.17
C GLY A 234 7.88 -20.78 -14.56
N ARG A 235 8.51 -19.63 -14.77
CA ARG A 235 8.44 -18.89 -16.05
C ARG A 235 9.28 -19.58 -17.13
N PRO A 236 8.67 -20.00 -18.26
CA PRO A 236 9.43 -20.46 -19.41
C PRO A 236 10.27 -19.32 -20.01
N GLN A 237 11.52 -19.63 -20.41
CA GLN A 237 12.37 -18.69 -21.15
C GLN A 237 12.64 -19.19 -22.55
N ALA A 238 12.41 -18.34 -23.55
CA ALA A 238 12.57 -18.71 -24.95
C ALA A 238 13.66 -17.91 -25.64
N VAL A 239 14.47 -18.60 -26.46
CA VAL A 239 15.46 -17.98 -27.36
C VAL A 239 15.39 -18.64 -28.73
N THR A 240 15.87 -17.94 -29.76
CA THR A 240 16.17 -18.55 -31.04
C THR A 240 17.66 -18.79 -31.19
N HIS A 241 18.00 -19.87 -31.88
CA HIS A 241 19.38 -20.21 -32.18
C HIS A 241 19.44 -21.00 -33.49
N VAL A 242 20.52 -20.79 -34.25
CA VAL A 242 20.75 -21.52 -35.51
C VAL A 242 21.54 -22.78 -35.20
N HIS A 243 20.98 -23.93 -35.55
CA HIS A 243 21.62 -25.23 -35.37
C HIS A 243 21.50 -26.02 -36.68
N ASP A 244 22.63 -26.49 -37.20
CA ASP A 244 22.75 -27.13 -38.52
C ASP A 244 22.13 -26.29 -39.66
N GLY A 245 22.36 -24.97 -39.63
CA GLY A 245 21.83 -24.04 -40.63
C GLY A 245 20.32 -23.80 -40.56
N ARG A 246 19.65 -24.23 -39.48
CA ARG A 246 18.21 -24.03 -39.26
C ARG A 246 17.96 -23.22 -38.00
N GLU A 247 17.12 -22.20 -38.10
CA GLU A 247 16.64 -21.46 -36.93
C GLU A 247 15.67 -22.35 -36.12
N ARG A 248 15.97 -22.55 -34.85
CA ARG A 248 15.16 -23.30 -33.88
C ARG A 248 14.68 -22.37 -32.77
N ILE A 249 13.60 -22.78 -32.08
CA ILE A 249 13.16 -22.17 -30.83
C ILE A 249 13.56 -23.11 -29.71
N TYR A 250 14.22 -22.61 -28.66
CA TYR A 250 14.49 -23.34 -27.43
C TYR A 250 13.71 -22.70 -26.30
N VAL A 251 12.98 -23.50 -25.52
CA VAL A 251 12.21 -23.06 -24.36
C VAL A 251 12.73 -23.78 -23.13
N PHE A 252 13.33 -23.04 -22.20
CA PHE A 252 13.90 -23.56 -20.97
C PHE A 252 12.92 -23.43 -19.81
N VAL A 253 12.77 -24.50 -19.05
CA VAL A 253 11.89 -24.58 -17.88
C VAL A 253 12.55 -25.39 -16.78
N ARG A 254 12.15 -25.13 -15.54
CA ARG A 254 12.47 -26.02 -14.42
C ARG A 254 11.45 -27.16 -14.35
N GLY A 255 11.92 -28.37 -14.11
CA GLY A 255 11.08 -29.53 -13.83
C GLY A 255 10.79 -29.71 -12.33
N SER A 256 9.75 -30.48 -12.00
CA SER A 256 9.46 -30.90 -10.62
C SER A 256 10.47 -31.90 -10.04
N ASP A 257 11.41 -32.36 -10.85
CA ASP A 257 12.61 -33.12 -10.49
C ASP A 257 13.80 -32.22 -10.15
N ASP A 258 13.58 -30.89 -10.08
CA ASP A 258 14.59 -29.87 -9.82
C ASP A 258 15.68 -29.75 -10.91
N HIS A 259 15.46 -30.36 -12.08
CA HIS A 259 16.35 -30.25 -13.24
C HIS A 259 15.96 -29.06 -14.13
N LEU A 260 16.91 -28.62 -14.97
CA LEU A 260 16.65 -27.78 -16.11
C LEU A 260 16.26 -28.65 -17.31
N HIS A 261 15.13 -28.35 -17.93
CA HIS A 261 14.67 -29.02 -19.16
C HIS A 261 14.56 -28.02 -20.28
N THR A 262 14.73 -28.49 -21.53
CA THR A 262 14.41 -27.70 -22.72
C THR A 262 13.37 -28.41 -23.58
N CYS A 263 12.38 -27.65 -24.02
CA CYS A 263 11.46 -28.02 -25.09
C CYS A 263 11.81 -27.19 -26.32
N TYR A 264 12.24 -27.83 -27.41
CA TYR A 264 12.71 -27.12 -28.59
C TYR A 264 11.98 -27.52 -29.87
N TRP A 265 11.76 -26.55 -30.74
CA TRP A 265 11.28 -26.77 -32.10
C TRP A 265 12.46 -27.22 -32.96
N ASN A 266 12.35 -28.38 -33.62
CA ASN A 266 13.45 -28.95 -34.41
C ASN A 266 13.76 -28.17 -35.71
N GLY A 267 12.99 -27.13 -36.03
CA GLY A 267 13.12 -26.35 -37.26
C GLY A 267 12.38 -26.97 -38.46
N ILE A 268 11.66 -28.08 -38.26
CA ILE A 268 11.01 -28.86 -39.33
C ILE A 268 9.50 -28.97 -39.06
N ASP A 269 9.12 -29.77 -38.07
CA ASP A 269 7.75 -30.29 -37.94
C ASP A 269 7.32 -30.67 -36.51
N ARG A 270 8.23 -30.72 -35.53
CA ARG A 270 7.88 -31.16 -34.17
C ARG A 270 8.67 -30.46 -33.07
N TRP A 271 8.07 -30.49 -31.89
CA TRP A 271 8.69 -30.13 -30.62
C TRP A 271 9.31 -31.35 -29.96
N GLU A 272 10.48 -31.20 -29.38
CA GLU A 272 11.23 -32.26 -28.71
C GLU A 272 11.64 -31.80 -27.30
N TRP A 273 11.70 -32.75 -26.36
CA TRP A 273 12.14 -32.50 -24.99
C TRP A 273 13.53 -33.09 -24.76
N ALA A 274 14.38 -32.35 -24.04
CA ALA A 274 15.65 -32.84 -23.53
C ALA A 274 15.83 -32.41 -22.06
N ASP A 275 16.28 -33.36 -21.24
CA ASP A 275 16.74 -33.11 -19.88
C ASP A 275 18.17 -32.59 -19.94
N LEU A 276 18.40 -31.39 -19.41
CA LEU A 276 19.72 -30.78 -19.34
C LEU A 276 20.40 -31.04 -17.98
N GLY A 277 19.73 -31.75 -17.09
CA GLY A 277 20.20 -32.10 -15.76
C GLY A 277 20.19 -30.93 -14.79
N HIS A 278 21.14 -30.96 -13.86
CA HIS A 278 21.25 -30.01 -12.77
C HIS A 278 22.73 -29.57 -12.59
N PRO A 279 23.01 -28.44 -11.91
CA PRO A 279 24.38 -27.93 -11.76
C PRO A 279 25.38 -28.86 -11.08
N GLY A 280 24.90 -29.78 -10.23
CA GLY A 280 25.73 -30.80 -9.58
C GLY A 280 24.88 -31.85 -8.86
N PRO A 281 25.46 -32.97 -8.41
CA PRO A 281 24.71 -34.17 -7.98
C PRO A 281 23.65 -33.96 -6.89
N THR A 282 23.74 -32.87 -6.13
CA THR A 282 22.84 -32.52 -5.03
C THR A 282 22.35 -31.07 -5.10
N ILE A 283 22.58 -30.38 -6.24
CA ILE A 283 22.24 -28.97 -6.40
C ILE A 283 21.02 -28.88 -7.30
N ALA A 284 19.89 -28.47 -6.73
CA ALA A 284 18.65 -28.26 -7.45
C ALA A 284 18.68 -26.92 -8.21
N VAL A 285 17.99 -26.86 -9.36
CA VAL A 285 17.67 -25.61 -10.04
C VAL A 285 16.54 -24.90 -9.26
N VAL A 286 16.74 -23.65 -8.90
CA VAL A 286 15.79 -22.85 -8.12
C VAL A 286 15.40 -21.57 -8.87
N GLY A 287 14.12 -21.22 -8.83
CA GLY A 287 13.59 -20.04 -9.50
C GLY A 287 13.42 -20.23 -11.01
N ASP A 288 13.38 -19.11 -11.73
CA ASP A 288 13.24 -19.07 -13.17
C ASP A 288 14.63 -19.02 -13.83
N ALA A 289 14.74 -19.61 -15.02
CA ALA A 289 15.95 -19.48 -15.83
C ALA A 289 16.03 -18.10 -16.50
N ALA A 290 17.20 -17.76 -17.03
CA ALA A 290 17.40 -16.67 -17.98
C ALA A 290 18.28 -17.15 -19.13
N ALA A 291 17.81 -17.04 -20.37
CA ALA A 291 18.49 -17.60 -21.53
C ALA A 291 18.88 -16.52 -22.53
N VAL A 292 20.04 -16.67 -23.16
CA VAL A 292 20.56 -15.73 -24.16
C VAL A 292 21.42 -16.44 -25.20
N PRO A 293 21.24 -16.16 -26.51
CA PRO A 293 22.21 -16.55 -27.52
C PRO A 293 23.43 -15.62 -27.47
N TYR A 294 24.62 -16.18 -27.58
CA TYR A 294 25.86 -15.41 -27.51
C TYR A 294 26.94 -16.04 -28.39
N ALA A 295 27.48 -15.24 -29.31
CA ALA A 295 28.58 -15.63 -30.17
C ALA A 295 29.89 -15.11 -29.54
N TRP A 296 30.83 -16.03 -29.33
CA TRP A 296 32.18 -15.71 -28.88
C TRP A 296 33.14 -16.60 -29.66
N ASP A 297 34.38 -16.15 -29.89
CA ASP A 297 35.43 -16.90 -30.64
C ASP A 297 35.03 -17.43 -32.04
N GLY A 298 33.95 -16.90 -32.64
CA GLY A 298 33.39 -17.41 -33.89
C GLY A 298 32.47 -18.63 -33.72
N THR A 299 32.22 -19.06 -32.49
CA THR A 299 31.27 -20.12 -32.14
C THR A 299 29.98 -19.52 -31.59
N ASP A 300 28.86 -19.83 -32.24
CA ASP A 300 27.53 -19.51 -31.72
C ASP A 300 27.18 -20.44 -30.55
N ARG A 301 26.88 -19.85 -29.39
CA ARG A 301 26.49 -20.57 -28.18
C ARG A 301 25.14 -20.10 -27.67
N MET A 302 24.55 -20.89 -26.77
CA MET A 302 23.40 -20.50 -25.96
C MET A 302 23.79 -20.66 -24.51
N TYR A 303 23.49 -19.67 -23.68
CA TYR A 303 23.70 -19.72 -22.25
C TYR A 303 22.36 -19.66 -21.54
N VAL A 304 22.20 -20.50 -20.51
CA VAL A 304 21.07 -20.50 -19.60
C VAL A 304 21.61 -20.33 -18.19
N PHE A 305 21.21 -19.25 -17.53
CA PHE A 305 21.61 -18.93 -16.18
C PHE A 305 20.50 -19.30 -15.21
N VAL A 306 20.87 -19.90 -14.08
CA VAL A 306 19.94 -20.32 -13.03
C VAL A 306 20.55 -20.11 -11.66
N ARG A 307 19.71 -19.96 -10.65
CA ARG A 307 20.12 -20.04 -9.25
C ARG A 307 20.15 -21.50 -8.82
N GLY A 308 21.20 -21.91 -8.13
CA GLY A 308 21.28 -23.23 -7.48
C GLY A 308 20.72 -23.20 -6.06
N SER A 309 20.29 -24.37 -5.55
CA SER A 309 19.87 -24.53 -4.15
C SER A 309 21.02 -24.34 -3.14
N ASP A 310 22.27 -24.35 -3.62
CA ASP A 310 23.48 -23.98 -2.88
C ASP A 310 23.65 -22.46 -2.71
N GLY A 311 22.78 -21.65 -3.32
CA GLY A 311 22.85 -20.19 -3.28
C GLY A 311 23.80 -19.58 -4.31
N HIS A 312 24.36 -20.37 -5.23
CA HIS A 312 25.26 -19.92 -6.27
C HIS A 312 24.50 -19.55 -7.56
N LEU A 313 25.16 -18.78 -8.43
CA LEU A 313 24.77 -18.62 -9.82
C LEU A 313 25.44 -19.70 -10.66
N HIS A 314 24.65 -20.43 -11.45
CA HIS A 314 25.14 -21.47 -12.35
C HIS A 314 24.75 -21.16 -13.79
N THR A 315 25.53 -21.67 -14.75
CA THR A 315 25.15 -21.66 -16.15
C THR A 315 25.16 -23.05 -16.76
N CYS A 316 24.13 -23.35 -17.55
CA CYS A 316 24.09 -24.47 -18.49
C CYS A 316 24.19 -23.89 -19.90
N TYR A 317 25.22 -24.26 -20.66
CA TYR A 317 25.48 -23.69 -21.97
C TYR A 317 25.72 -24.73 -23.05
N TRP A 318 25.23 -24.45 -24.26
CA TRP A 318 25.54 -25.23 -25.45
C TRP A 318 26.97 -24.90 -25.90
N ASN A 319 27.82 -25.92 -26.05
CA ASN A 319 29.22 -25.71 -26.44
C ASN A 319 29.42 -25.26 -27.89
N GLY A 320 28.34 -25.16 -28.68
CA GLY A 320 28.39 -24.82 -30.10
C GLY A 320 28.62 -26.02 -31.02
N ILE A 321 28.82 -27.22 -30.46
CA ILE A 321 29.25 -28.42 -31.20
C ILE A 321 28.23 -29.55 -31.03
N ASP A 322 28.11 -30.11 -29.83
CA ASP A 322 27.43 -31.40 -29.62
C ASP A 322 26.82 -31.61 -28.23
N ARG A 323 27.11 -30.76 -27.23
CA ARG A 323 26.66 -31.02 -25.85
C ARG A 323 26.38 -29.76 -25.04
N TRP A 324 25.51 -29.95 -24.04
CA TRP A 324 25.29 -29.00 -22.95
C TRP A 324 26.30 -29.22 -21.83
N LEU A 325 26.80 -28.13 -21.25
CA LEU A 325 27.80 -28.14 -20.18
C LEU A 325 27.34 -27.26 -19.03
N TRP A 326 27.62 -27.69 -17.80
CA TRP A 326 27.38 -26.91 -16.58
C TRP A 326 28.67 -26.25 -16.10
N ALA A 327 28.55 -25.03 -15.60
CA ALA A 327 29.60 -24.32 -14.89
C ALA A 327 29.02 -23.55 -13.69
N ASP A 328 29.70 -23.66 -12.54
CA ASP A 328 29.44 -22.85 -11.35
C ASP A 328 30.14 -21.50 -11.51
N LEU A 329 29.36 -20.42 -11.45
CA LEU A 329 29.86 -19.04 -11.53
C LEU A 329 30.12 -18.44 -10.15
N GLY A 330 29.82 -19.19 -9.09
CA GLY A 330 30.05 -18.82 -7.69
C GLY A 330 28.96 -17.91 -7.13
N THR A 331 29.37 -17.13 -6.13
CA THR A 331 28.53 -16.17 -5.41
C THR A 331 29.08 -14.76 -5.54
N PRO A 332 28.26 -13.72 -5.30
CA PRO A 332 28.76 -12.36 -5.15
C PRO A 332 29.86 -12.24 -4.09
N ALA A 333 30.76 -11.27 -4.30
CA ALA A 333 31.81 -10.91 -3.34
C ALA A 333 31.36 -9.73 -2.45
N PRO A 334 31.78 -9.67 -1.17
CA PRO A 334 32.66 -10.61 -0.47
C PRO A 334 32.00 -11.95 -0.15
N PHE A 335 32.81 -13.00 0.08
CA PHE A 335 32.34 -14.37 0.34
C PHE A 335 31.24 -14.43 1.41
N GLY A 336 30.13 -15.10 1.11
CA GLY A 336 29.01 -15.34 2.04
C GLY A 336 27.66 -14.75 1.61
N VAL A 337 27.62 -13.94 0.55
CA VAL A 337 26.35 -13.47 -0.05
C VAL A 337 25.79 -14.57 -0.95
N THR A 338 24.55 -15.01 -0.73
CA THR A 338 23.89 -15.97 -1.63
C THR A 338 23.03 -15.24 -2.66
N VAL A 339 22.93 -15.78 -3.87
CA VAL A 339 21.96 -15.32 -4.88
C VAL A 339 20.55 -15.58 -4.36
N THR A 340 19.65 -14.59 -4.43
CA THR A 340 18.27 -14.68 -3.91
C THR A 340 17.18 -14.55 -4.98
N SER A 341 17.45 -13.89 -6.10
CA SER A 341 16.52 -13.77 -7.22
C SER A 341 16.82 -14.74 -8.36
N SER A 342 15.88 -14.88 -9.30
CA SER A 342 16.19 -15.37 -10.65
C SER A 342 17.07 -14.34 -11.38
N PRO A 343 17.92 -14.76 -12.33
CA PRO A 343 18.79 -13.85 -13.08
C PRO A 343 18.07 -13.05 -14.16
N GLY A 344 18.52 -11.81 -14.39
CA GLY A 344 18.26 -11.06 -15.62
C GLY A 344 19.54 -10.97 -16.45
N VAL A 345 19.49 -11.22 -17.76
CA VAL A 345 20.68 -11.27 -18.62
C VAL A 345 20.54 -10.42 -19.87
N VAL A 346 21.65 -9.79 -20.29
CA VAL A 346 21.75 -9.11 -21.58
C VAL A 346 23.13 -9.35 -22.23
N PRO A 347 23.19 -9.63 -23.54
CA PRO A 347 24.44 -9.57 -24.28
C PRO A 347 24.74 -8.10 -24.62
N PHE A 348 25.98 -7.69 -24.45
CA PHE A 348 26.37 -6.31 -24.72
C PHE A 348 27.78 -6.27 -25.30
N SER A 349 27.95 -5.50 -26.37
CA SER A 349 29.25 -5.27 -26.98
C SER A 349 29.72 -3.86 -26.63
N TRP A 350 30.86 -3.78 -25.95
CA TRP A 350 31.55 -2.54 -25.65
C TRP A 350 32.95 -2.63 -26.22
N ASP A 351 33.54 -1.52 -26.71
CA ASP A 351 34.91 -1.49 -27.26
C ASP A 351 35.22 -2.48 -28.40
N GLY A 352 34.19 -3.11 -29.00
CA GLY A 352 34.34 -4.20 -29.97
C GLY A 352 34.40 -5.59 -29.33
N THR A 353 34.41 -5.68 -28.00
CA THR A 353 34.36 -6.94 -27.24
C THR A 353 32.92 -7.27 -26.86
N GLY A 354 32.43 -8.42 -27.35
CA GLY A 354 31.19 -9.02 -26.88
C GLY A 354 31.33 -9.49 -25.43
N ARG A 355 30.29 -9.28 -24.62
CA ARG A 355 30.21 -9.69 -23.21
C ARG A 355 28.79 -10.12 -22.85
N LEU A 356 28.66 -10.83 -21.74
CA LEU A 356 27.40 -11.19 -21.10
C LEU A 356 27.33 -10.52 -19.73
N TYR A 357 26.21 -9.87 -19.42
CA TYR A 357 25.96 -9.21 -18.14
C TYR A 357 24.73 -9.83 -17.47
N ILE A 358 24.91 -10.37 -16.27
CA ILE A 358 23.88 -11.05 -15.49
C ILE A 358 23.67 -10.28 -14.18
N PHE A 359 22.44 -9.85 -13.95
CA PHE A 359 22.02 -9.12 -12.77
C PHE A 359 21.18 -10.01 -11.87
N ILE A 360 21.50 -9.99 -10.58
CA ILE A 360 20.79 -10.75 -9.53
C ILE A 360 20.70 -9.93 -8.25
N TRP A 361 19.75 -10.26 -7.38
CA TRP A 361 19.77 -9.83 -5.99
C TRP A 361 20.56 -10.80 -5.11
N GLY A 362 21.33 -10.26 -4.18
CA GLY A 362 22.01 -11.00 -3.12
C GLY A 362 21.19 -11.06 -1.83
N SER A 363 21.62 -11.89 -0.88
CA SER A 363 21.06 -11.98 0.48
C SER A 363 21.39 -10.76 1.36
N ASP A 364 22.23 -9.87 0.86
CA ASP A 364 22.58 -8.56 1.42
C ASP A 364 21.66 -7.44 0.92
N ASP A 365 20.59 -7.77 0.19
CA ASP A 365 19.68 -6.82 -0.46
C ASP A 365 20.36 -5.88 -1.47
N HIS A 366 21.53 -6.26 -1.99
CA HIS A 366 22.21 -5.54 -3.06
C HIS A 366 21.96 -6.19 -4.43
N LEU A 367 21.96 -5.36 -5.47
CA LEU A 367 22.01 -5.79 -6.86
C LEU A 367 23.47 -6.12 -7.19
N HIS A 368 23.72 -7.34 -7.64
CA HIS A 368 25.04 -7.80 -8.06
C HIS A 368 25.07 -8.07 -9.55
N LEU A 369 26.21 -7.76 -10.16
CA LEU A 369 26.53 -8.04 -11.55
C LEU A 369 27.55 -9.17 -11.62
N CYS A 370 27.21 -10.28 -12.27
CA CYS A 370 28.16 -11.28 -12.76
C CYS A 370 28.32 -11.08 -14.27
N TYR A 371 29.55 -10.95 -14.78
CA TYR A 371 29.76 -10.72 -16.21
C TYR A 371 30.95 -11.49 -16.78
N TRP A 372 30.81 -11.91 -18.04
CA TRP A 372 31.90 -12.46 -18.84
C TRP A 372 32.76 -11.32 -19.36
N ASN A 373 34.07 -11.35 -19.11
CA ASN A 373 34.99 -10.28 -19.52
C ASN A 373 35.20 -10.21 -21.04
N GLY A 374 34.76 -11.21 -21.80
CA GLY A 374 34.96 -11.31 -23.25
C GLY A 374 36.22 -12.10 -23.65
N VAL A 375 36.98 -12.59 -22.66
CA VAL A 375 38.32 -13.16 -22.85
C VAL A 375 38.43 -14.54 -22.21
N ASP A 376 38.31 -14.65 -20.89
CA ASP A 376 38.64 -15.88 -20.15
C ASP A 376 38.02 -16.00 -18.76
N GLN A 377 37.35 -14.96 -18.23
CA GLN A 377 36.89 -14.93 -16.84
C GLN A 377 35.47 -14.41 -16.67
N TRP A 378 34.80 -15.01 -15.68
CA TRP A 378 33.60 -14.48 -15.04
C TRP A 378 33.99 -13.62 -13.84
N LEU A 379 33.44 -12.41 -13.76
CA LEU A 379 33.77 -11.42 -12.74
C LEU A 379 32.49 -10.97 -12.02
N TRP A 380 32.62 -10.73 -10.71
CA TRP A 380 31.54 -10.21 -9.88
C TRP A 380 31.78 -8.75 -9.51
N ARG A 381 30.69 -7.97 -9.47
CA ARG A 381 30.69 -6.58 -9.00
C ARG A 381 29.40 -6.25 -8.28
N ASP A 382 29.52 -5.83 -7.03
CA ASP A 382 28.44 -5.24 -6.26
C ASP A 382 28.02 -3.89 -6.88
N GLN A 383 26.73 -3.74 -7.21
CA GLN A 383 26.13 -2.49 -7.69
C GLN A 383 25.46 -1.71 -6.56
N GLY A 384 25.46 -2.23 -5.34
CA GLY A 384 24.73 -1.69 -4.21
C GLY A 384 23.22 -1.89 -4.34
N ALA A 385 22.48 -1.12 -3.57
CA ALA A 385 21.03 -1.04 -3.57
C ALA A 385 20.57 0.34 -4.05
N PRO A 386 19.29 0.47 -4.47
CA PRO A 386 18.66 1.76 -4.69
C PRO A 386 18.96 2.79 -3.58
N PRO A 387 19.06 4.09 -3.89
CA PRO A 387 19.32 5.12 -2.88
C PRO A 387 18.29 5.08 -1.75
N ALA A 388 18.69 5.50 -0.55
CA ALA A 388 17.77 5.52 0.58
C ALA A 388 16.60 6.46 0.31
N THR A 389 15.38 6.06 0.66
CA THR A 389 14.16 6.85 0.44
C THR A 389 13.28 6.95 1.66
N VAL A 390 12.47 8.00 1.69
CA VAL A 390 11.38 8.14 2.67
C VAL A 390 10.07 8.25 1.91
N ALA A 391 9.36 7.13 1.82
CA ALA A 391 8.04 7.06 1.21
C ALA A 391 6.92 7.37 2.22
N ILE A 392 5.71 7.62 1.72
CA ILE A 392 4.49 7.67 2.55
C ILE A 392 3.72 6.37 2.30
N ALA A 393 3.54 5.55 3.33
CA ALA A 393 2.68 4.36 3.28
C ALA A 393 1.20 4.65 3.51
N GLY A 394 0.91 5.78 4.14
CA GLY A 394 -0.45 6.27 4.32
C GLY A 394 -0.49 7.50 5.20
N VAL A 395 -1.66 8.13 5.20
CA VAL A 395 -1.98 9.26 6.08
C VAL A 395 -3.32 8.97 6.72
N GLU A 396 -3.31 8.89 8.05
CA GLU A 396 -4.48 8.80 8.90
C GLU A 396 -4.91 10.21 9.33
N GLN A 397 -6.21 10.47 9.33
CA GLN A 397 -6.82 11.67 9.90
C GLN A 397 -7.62 11.29 11.16
N THR A 398 -7.33 11.94 12.29
CA THR A 398 -7.98 11.61 13.56
C THR A 398 -8.35 12.83 14.39
N GLN A 399 -9.53 12.76 15.00
CA GLN A 399 -10.02 13.72 15.99
C GLN A 399 -10.29 13.08 17.37
N ALA A 400 -10.32 11.74 17.45
CA ALA A 400 -10.57 10.96 18.66
C ALA A 400 -10.26 9.46 18.47
N ILE A 401 -10.43 8.94 17.26
CA ILE A 401 -10.32 7.51 16.91
C ILE A 401 -9.38 7.36 15.73
N GLN A 402 -8.49 6.37 15.79
CA GLN A 402 -7.63 5.98 14.68
C GLN A 402 -8.41 5.02 13.78
N PHE A 403 -8.92 5.50 12.65
CA PHE A 403 -9.68 4.67 11.70
C PHE A 403 -8.90 4.48 10.40
N PHE A 404 -7.73 3.85 10.48
CA PHE A 404 -6.81 3.65 9.36
C PHE A 404 -6.24 2.24 9.38
N ARG A 405 -6.35 1.52 8.26
CA ARG A 405 -6.08 0.08 8.17
C ARG A 405 -6.75 -0.66 9.32
N PRO A 406 -8.06 -0.47 9.53
CA PRO A 406 -8.76 -1.01 10.68
C PRO A 406 -8.62 -2.54 10.73
N GLY A 407 -8.47 -3.06 11.95
CA GLY A 407 -8.39 -4.49 12.23
C GLY A 407 -9.76 -5.18 12.15
N LEU A 408 -10.82 -4.38 12.02
CA LEU A 408 -12.20 -4.83 11.95
C LEU A 408 -12.53 -5.36 10.55
N SER A 409 -12.71 -6.67 10.44
CA SER A 409 -13.25 -7.34 9.26
C SER A 409 -14.17 -8.50 9.67
N PRO A 410 -15.47 -8.48 9.32
CA PRO A 410 -16.16 -7.41 8.59
C PRO A 410 -16.28 -6.13 9.42
N CYS A 411 -16.63 -5.00 8.79
CA CYS A 411 -16.93 -3.76 9.52
C CYS A 411 -18.13 -3.94 10.43
N LEU A 412 -17.89 -4.33 11.68
CA LEU A 412 -18.95 -4.56 12.67
C LEU A 412 -19.75 -3.28 12.96
N ASP A 413 -19.13 -2.11 12.75
CA ASP A 413 -19.76 -0.79 12.89
C ASP A 413 -20.66 -0.41 11.71
N ARG A 414 -20.59 -1.13 10.59
CA ARG A 414 -21.35 -0.82 9.37
C ARG A 414 -22.14 -2.04 8.90
N PRO A 415 -23.32 -2.29 9.50
CA PRO A 415 -24.17 -3.41 9.10
C PRO A 415 -24.47 -3.38 7.60
N GLY A 416 -24.08 -4.43 6.87
CA GLY A 416 -24.34 -4.57 5.44
C GLY A 416 -23.15 -4.30 4.51
N THR A 417 -21.98 -3.90 5.02
CA THR A 417 -20.75 -3.87 4.22
C THR A 417 -20.03 -5.22 4.26
N SER A 418 -19.86 -5.86 3.10
CA SER A 418 -19.01 -7.04 2.97
C SER A 418 -17.58 -6.60 2.68
N GLY A 419 -16.69 -6.66 3.67
CA GLY A 419 -15.25 -6.38 3.47
C GLY A 419 -14.60 -5.62 4.62
N ARG A 420 -13.33 -5.25 4.40
CA ARG A 420 -12.52 -4.41 5.30
C ARG A 420 -13.02 -2.97 5.29
N CYS A 421 -12.93 -2.26 6.42
CA CYS A 421 -13.37 -0.87 6.45
C CYS A 421 -12.42 0.06 5.70
N PRO A 422 -12.96 1.02 4.93
CA PRO A 422 -12.16 2.04 4.29
C PRO A 422 -11.33 2.84 5.30
N ASP A 423 -10.14 3.25 4.87
CA ASP A 423 -9.31 4.16 5.65
C ASP A 423 -9.99 5.53 5.76
N ASN A 424 -9.91 6.15 6.94
CA ASN A 424 -10.37 7.50 7.25
C ASN A 424 -11.89 7.74 7.05
N ASP A 425 -12.69 6.70 7.27
CA ASP A 425 -14.14 6.70 7.01
C ASP A 425 -14.98 7.42 8.08
N ILE A 426 -14.38 7.76 9.23
CA ILE A 426 -15.02 8.62 10.24
C ILE A 426 -14.97 10.08 9.77
N ALA A 427 -16.13 10.71 9.66
CA ALA A 427 -16.25 12.09 9.19
C ALA A 427 -15.53 13.10 10.11
N LEU A 428 -14.78 14.03 9.53
CA LEU A 428 -14.13 15.09 10.28
C LEU A 428 -15.10 16.22 10.62
N VAL A 429 -15.08 16.67 11.87
CA VAL A 429 -15.92 17.75 12.38
C VAL A 429 -15.24 19.10 12.18
N ALA A 430 -15.93 20.03 11.54
CA ALA A 430 -15.46 21.39 11.33
C ALA A 430 -15.35 22.14 12.66
N GLY A 431 -14.24 22.86 12.87
CA GLY A 431 -13.98 23.58 14.12
C GLY A 431 -13.41 22.71 15.25
N LYS A 432 -13.10 21.44 14.98
CA LYS A 432 -12.42 20.53 15.91
C LYS A 432 -10.99 20.29 15.41
N ALA A 433 -10.00 20.39 16.31
CA ALA A 433 -8.61 20.17 15.94
C ALA A 433 -8.41 18.73 15.42
N THR A 434 -7.52 18.56 14.45
CA THR A 434 -7.31 17.28 13.77
C THR A 434 -5.84 16.95 13.78
N VAL A 435 -5.50 15.71 14.11
CA VAL A 435 -4.13 15.20 13.97
C VAL A 435 -4.06 14.37 12.69
N LEU A 436 -3.07 14.68 11.84
CA LEU A 436 -2.67 13.81 10.75
C LEU A 436 -1.50 12.95 11.21
N ARG A 437 -1.66 11.63 11.15
CA ARG A 437 -0.58 10.68 11.42
C ARG A 437 -0.09 10.15 10.08
N VAL A 438 1.12 10.53 9.72
CA VAL A 438 1.77 10.14 8.47
C VAL A 438 2.64 8.93 8.76
N TYR A 439 2.47 7.86 7.99
CA TYR A 439 3.17 6.58 8.13
C TYR A 439 4.35 6.55 7.15
N PRO A 440 5.58 6.88 7.57
CA PRO A 440 6.71 6.94 6.65
C PRO A 440 7.25 5.54 6.42
N ASP A 441 7.61 5.21 5.19
CA ASP A 441 8.17 3.93 4.82
C ASP A 441 9.60 4.14 4.32
N THR A 442 10.57 3.89 5.19
CA THR A 442 11.97 4.20 4.91
C THR A 442 12.68 3.01 4.27
N CYS A 443 13.25 3.21 3.09
CA CYS A 443 14.21 2.28 2.51
C CYS A 443 15.63 2.72 2.81
N GLN A 444 16.47 1.77 3.22
CA GLN A 444 17.91 1.99 3.24
C GLN A 444 18.47 1.72 1.84
N GLY A 445 19.61 2.32 1.55
CA GLY A 445 20.27 2.21 0.26
C GLY A 445 21.78 2.28 0.41
N THR A 446 22.50 2.03 -0.69
CA THR A 446 23.96 2.21 -0.70
C THR A 446 24.33 3.69 -0.82
N GLU A 447 23.51 4.47 -1.52
CA GLU A 447 23.62 5.92 -1.56
C GLU A 447 22.78 6.55 -0.44
N GLY A 448 23.44 6.76 0.71
CA GLY A 448 22.86 7.41 1.89
C GLY A 448 22.18 6.45 2.86
N THR A 449 21.99 6.92 4.09
CA THR A 449 21.27 6.19 5.14
C THR A 449 20.29 7.16 5.78
N VAL A 450 19.08 6.69 6.07
CA VAL A 450 18.08 7.50 6.78
C VAL A 450 17.80 6.83 8.10
N ASN A 451 18.33 7.40 9.18
CA ASN A 451 18.15 6.88 10.54
C ASN A 451 16.98 7.53 11.26
N ARG A 452 16.68 8.79 10.89
CA ARG A 452 15.60 9.57 11.48
C ARG A 452 14.79 10.24 10.39
N VAL A 453 13.48 10.23 10.57
CA VAL A 453 12.53 10.82 9.64
C VAL A 453 11.83 11.98 10.33
N SER A 454 11.73 13.10 9.64
CA SER A 454 10.85 14.21 9.99
C SER A 454 9.97 14.54 8.78
N GLY A 455 9.20 15.62 8.84
CA GLY A 455 8.41 16.05 7.70
C GLY A 455 7.87 17.45 7.83
N LEU A 456 7.31 17.94 6.72
CA LEU A 456 6.56 19.18 6.63
C LEU A 456 5.13 18.87 6.21
N LEU A 457 4.16 19.41 6.94
CA LEU A 457 2.78 19.47 6.51
C LEU A 457 2.49 20.89 6.07
N GLU A 458 2.09 21.07 4.82
CA GLU A 458 1.60 22.35 4.32
C GLU A 458 0.10 22.28 4.13
N ILE A 459 -0.62 23.30 4.58
CA ILE A 459 -2.08 23.37 4.50
C ILE A 459 -2.53 24.66 3.82
N ARG A 460 -3.69 24.60 3.14
CA ARG A 460 -4.40 25.78 2.66
C ARG A 460 -5.88 25.48 2.46
N PRO A 461 -6.79 26.46 2.59
CA PRO A 461 -8.14 26.31 2.06
C PRO A 461 -8.08 25.96 0.58
N ALA A 462 -8.86 24.96 0.15
CA ALA A 462 -8.85 24.50 -1.23
C ALA A 462 -9.13 25.67 -2.20
N GLY A 463 -8.34 25.75 -3.27
CA GLY A 463 -8.43 26.83 -4.27
C GLY A 463 -7.69 28.13 -3.94
N THR A 464 -7.08 28.27 -2.75
CA THR A 464 -6.24 29.44 -2.43
C THR A 464 -4.78 29.21 -2.81
N ALA A 465 -3.98 30.28 -2.93
CA ALA A 465 -2.60 30.19 -3.42
C ALA A 465 -1.58 29.86 -2.30
N ALA A 466 -1.69 30.52 -1.14
CA ALA A 466 -0.67 30.49 -0.09
C ALA A 466 -0.77 29.24 0.79
N TRP A 467 0.38 28.60 1.03
CA TRP A 467 0.52 27.46 1.94
C TRP A 467 1.00 27.93 3.31
N GLU A 468 0.42 27.36 4.38
CA GLU A 468 0.86 27.48 5.76
C GLU A 468 1.58 26.18 6.17
N SER A 469 2.78 26.29 6.73
CA SER A 469 3.59 25.12 7.10
C SER A 469 3.47 24.77 8.59
N LEU A 470 3.38 23.48 8.87
CA LEU A 470 3.31 22.87 10.20
C LEU A 470 4.38 21.77 10.31
N THR A 471 4.99 21.68 11.48
CA THR A 471 5.97 20.63 11.83
C THR A 471 5.31 19.53 12.67
N PRO A 472 5.89 18.32 12.72
CA PRO A 472 5.36 17.25 13.55
C PRO A 472 5.50 17.59 15.04
N ILE A 473 4.45 17.33 15.82
CA ILE A 473 4.39 17.62 17.26
C ILE A 473 5.26 16.68 18.10
N ASN A 474 5.63 15.52 17.55
CA ASN A 474 6.49 14.52 18.18
C ASN A 474 7.95 14.57 17.69
N GLY A 475 8.32 15.58 16.91
CA GLY A 475 9.67 15.72 16.35
C GLY A 475 10.04 14.62 15.36
N PRO A 476 11.34 14.49 15.02
CA PRO A 476 11.77 13.40 14.15
C PRO A 476 11.73 12.05 14.87
N ILE A 477 11.19 11.06 14.17
CA ILE A 477 11.07 9.67 14.65
C ILE A 477 12.18 8.79 14.08
N THR A 478 12.40 7.62 14.66
CA THR A 478 13.32 6.62 14.09
C THR A 478 12.76 6.08 12.77
N ALA A 479 13.63 6.00 11.76
CA ALA A 479 13.32 5.44 10.45
C ALA A 479 12.99 3.94 10.54
N ARG A 480 11.92 3.52 9.87
CA ARG A 480 11.42 2.13 9.91
C ARG A 480 10.76 1.77 8.57
N ARG A 481 10.72 0.47 8.26
CA ARG A 481 9.84 -0.07 7.19
C ARG A 481 8.38 0.03 7.64
N SER A 482 7.48 0.26 6.70
CA SER A 482 6.03 0.33 6.96
C SER A 482 5.46 -0.90 7.68
N ALA A 483 6.00 -2.09 7.39
CA ALA A 483 5.62 -3.34 8.03
C ALA A 483 5.97 -3.41 9.54
N ALA A 484 6.89 -2.56 10.02
CA ALA A 484 7.29 -2.47 11.42
C ALA A 484 6.62 -1.30 12.17
N ILE A 485 5.74 -0.54 11.52
CA ILE A 485 5.00 0.55 12.17
C ILE A 485 3.89 -0.07 13.02
N ASP A 486 3.84 0.34 14.29
CA ASP A 486 2.82 -0.06 15.24
C ASP A 486 1.90 1.15 15.44
N ARG A 487 0.61 0.98 15.15
CA ARG A 487 -0.40 2.04 15.31
C ARG A 487 -0.58 2.45 16.77
N GLY A 488 -0.31 1.54 17.70
CA GLY A 488 -0.30 1.74 19.15
C GLY A 488 0.78 2.72 19.63
N GLN A 489 1.85 2.91 18.86
CA GLN A 489 2.98 3.78 19.22
C GLN A 489 2.91 5.12 18.48
N THR A 490 2.90 6.23 19.23
CA THR A 490 2.83 7.57 18.63
C THR A 490 4.12 7.98 17.93
N ASP A 491 5.28 7.47 18.34
CA ASP A 491 6.59 7.77 17.75
C ASP A 491 6.97 6.83 16.58
N HIS A 492 6.03 6.00 16.11
CA HIS A 492 6.18 5.26 14.86
C HIS A 492 5.58 6.02 13.66
N THR A 493 4.86 7.13 13.90
CA THR A 493 4.27 8.01 12.88
C THR A 493 4.71 9.46 13.07
N LEU A 494 4.76 10.25 11.99
CA LEU A 494 4.88 11.71 12.12
C LEU A 494 3.49 12.28 12.40
N ASN A 495 3.32 12.98 13.52
CA ASN A 495 2.02 13.48 13.95
C ASN A 495 1.95 14.99 13.77
N PHE A 496 1.05 15.48 12.92
CA PHE A 496 0.87 16.91 12.66
C PHE A 496 -0.48 17.36 13.21
N ARG A 497 -0.50 18.40 14.04
CA ARG A 497 -1.74 18.95 14.59
C ARG A 497 -2.21 20.15 13.78
N ILE A 498 -3.34 20.00 13.09
CA ILE A 498 -4.04 21.09 12.42
C ILE A 498 -4.92 21.81 13.46
N PRO A 499 -4.72 23.11 13.69
CA PRO A 499 -5.54 23.87 14.64
C PRO A 499 -7.03 23.88 14.28
N ALA A 500 -7.89 23.89 15.29
CA ALA A 500 -9.34 23.88 15.14
C ALA A 500 -9.90 24.98 14.21
N ASN A 501 -9.30 26.17 14.25
CA ASN A 501 -9.71 27.30 13.41
C ASN A 501 -9.42 27.10 11.90
N ARG A 502 -8.53 26.16 11.53
CA ARG A 502 -8.22 25.77 10.15
C ARG A 502 -9.04 24.59 9.64
N CYS A 503 -9.60 23.78 10.54
CA CYS A 503 -10.38 22.59 10.21
C CYS A 503 -11.79 22.96 9.73
N ARG A 504 -11.94 23.47 8.51
CA ARG A 504 -13.23 23.92 7.94
C ARG A 504 -13.30 23.69 6.44
N GLY A 505 -14.49 23.35 5.94
CA GLY A 505 -14.74 23.18 4.50
C GLY A 505 -13.80 22.15 3.86
N GLU A 506 -13.25 22.48 2.70
CA GLU A 506 -12.21 21.70 2.04
C GLU A 506 -10.82 22.29 2.35
N LEU A 507 -9.93 21.48 2.90
CA LEU A 507 -8.55 21.84 3.21
C LEU A 507 -7.59 21.01 2.37
N ALA A 508 -6.89 21.65 1.44
CA ALA A 508 -5.82 20.99 0.70
C ALA A 508 -4.59 20.86 1.60
N ILE A 509 -3.99 19.68 1.58
CA ILE A 509 -2.77 19.35 2.32
C ILE A 509 -1.67 18.87 1.38
N ARG A 510 -0.43 19.17 1.71
CA ARG A 510 0.77 18.62 1.10
C ARG A 510 1.70 18.12 2.20
N VAL A 511 2.01 16.84 2.18
CA VAL A 511 2.87 16.18 3.17
C VAL A 511 4.19 15.78 2.51
N THR A 512 5.31 16.21 3.08
CA THR A 512 6.64 15.89 2.59
C THR A 512 7.49 15.35 3.74
N PRO A 513 7.63 14.02 3.91
CA PRO A 513 8.57 13.47 4.87
C PRO A 513 10.00 13.63 4.33
N PHE A 514 11.00 13.69 5.18
CA PHE A 514 12.40 13.81 4.78
C PHE A 514 13.34 13.20 5.82
N ASP A 515 14.57 12.95 5.40
CA ASP A 515 15.66 12.60 6.31
C ASP A 515 15.90 13.77 7.26
N ALA A 516 15.72 13.55 8.56
CA ALA A 516 15.82 14.61 9.56
C ALA A 516 17.23 15.20 9.65
N ASP A 517 18.25 14.41 9.30
CA ASP A 517 19.65 14.84 9.30
C ASP A 517 20.00 15.58 7.99
N HIS A 518 19.18 15.41 6.94
CA HIS A 518 19.36 16.03 5.62
C HIS A 518 18.03 16.57 5.05
N PRO A 519 17.40 17.59 5.67
CA PRO A 519 16.04 18.04 5.34
C PRO A 519 15.88 18.66 3.94
N GLY A 520 16.99 19.02 3.29
CA GLY A 520 17.00 19.53 1.91
C GLY A 520 17.13 18.44 0.84
N ASP A 521 17.25 17.17 1.22
CA ASP A 521 17.41 16.08 0.28
C ASP A 521 16.07 15.65 -0.33
N VAL A 522 16.05 15.40 -1.63
CA VAL A 522 14.84 15.14 -2.44
C VAL A 522 14.48 13.65 -2.45
N ARG A 523 14.81 12.93 -1.37
CA ARG A 523 14.59 11.47 -1.20
C ARG A 523 13.13 11.08 -1.01
N SER A 524 12.20 12.05 -1.08
CA SER A 524 10.77 11.84 -0.90
C SER A 524 9.98 12.55 -1.99
N VAL A 525 8.79 12.02 -2.26
CA VAL A 525 7.79 12.64 -3.12
C VAL A 525 6.65 13.14 -2.23
N PRO A 526 6.28 14.43 -2.31
CA PRO A 526 5.18 14.96 -1.54
C PRO A 526 3.85 14.29 -1.89
N LEU A 527 3.02 14.01 -0.89
CA LEU A 527 1.63 13.60 -1.07
C LEU A 527 0.73 14.82 -1.02
N LEU A 528 -0.14 14.98 -2.03
CA LEU A 528 -1.23 15.97 -1.99
C LEU A 528 -2.57 15.27 -1.76
N ARG A 529 -3.39 15.82 -0.85
CA ARG A 529 -4.73 15.32 -0.54
C ARG A 529 -5.64 16.49 -0.15
N THR A 530 -6.96 16.30 -0.24
CA THR A 530 -7.94 17.27 0.28
C THR A 530 -8.74 16.63 1.42
N LEU A 531 -8.71 17.26 2.60
CA LEU A 531 -9.55 16.91 3.75
C LEU A 531 -10.89 17.63 3.63
N ARG A 532 -11.96 16.99 4.13
CA ARG A 532 -13.34 17.54 4.12
C ARG A 532 -13.88 17.57 5.53
N PHE A 533 -14.29 18.75 5.99
CA PHE A 533 -14.83 18.98 7.33
C PHE A 533 -16.35 19.26 7.28
N GLY A 534 -17.14 18.38 7.90
CA GLY A 534 -18.59 18.52 8.03
C GLY A 534 -18.99 19.44 9.17
N LEU A 535 -20.10 20.17 9.01
CA LEU A 535 -20.64 21.01 10.07
C LEU A 535 -21.46 20.17 11.05
N VAL A 536 -21.04 20.15 12.31
CA VAL A 536 -21.83 19.62 13.42
C VAL A 536 -22.22 20.78 14.35
N PRO A 537 -23.49 20.91 14.79
CA PRO A 537 -23.89 21.94 15.74
C PRO A 537 -23.09 21.85 17.05
N ARG A 538 -22.89 23.00 17.71
CA ARG A 538 -22.35 23.01 19.08
C ARG A 538 -23.33 22.33 20.01
N LEU A 539 -22.81 21.56 20.98
CA LEU A 539 -23.65 20.98 22.02
C LEU A 539 -24.12 22.12 22.95
N GLN A 540 -25.42 22.38 22.96
CA GLN A 540 -26.00 23.40 23.81
C GLN A 540 -26.30 22.82 25.19
N ILE A 541 -25.71 23.41 26.23
CA ILE A 541 -25.91 23.00 27.62
C ILE A 541 -26.57 24.13 28.39
N ARG A 542 -27.69 23.82 29.04
CA ARG A 542 -28.18 24.60 30.16
C ARG A 542 -27.50 24.08 31.43
N LEU A 543 -26.60 24.88 32.00
CA LEU A 543 -25.79 24.49 33.16
C LEU A 543 -26.48 24.84 34.47
N ILE A 544 -26.76 23.83 35.30
CA ILE A 544 -27.38 23.98 36.61
C ILE A 544 -26.34 23.61 37.67
N ARG A 545 -25.76 24.59 38.36
CA ARG A 545 -24.70 24.35 39.35
C ARG A 545 -25.34 24.15 40.72
N ILE A 546 -25.22 22.96 41.28
CA ILE A 546 -25.89 22.59 42.52
C ILE A 546 -25.06 23.04 43.72
N ARG A 547 -25.61 23.90 44.57
CA ARG A 547 -25.08 24.16 45.91
C ARG A 547 -25.70 23.16 46.88
N TYR A 548 -24.88 22.47 47.68
CA TYR A 548 -25.40 21.51 48.64
C TYR A 548 -25.44 22.08 50.06
N GLN A 549 -26.62 22.15 50.67
CA GLN A 549 -26.77 22.61 52.05
C GLN A 549 -27.74 21.71 52.81
N ASN A 550 -27.24 20.95 53.79
CA ASN A 550 -28.07 20.09 54.61
C ASN A 550 -27.84 20.42 56.09
N ALA A 551 -28.84 21.05 56.71
CA ALA A 551 -28.77 21.46 58.11
C ALA A 551 -28.68 20.25 59.05
N ALA A 552 -29.38 19.14 58.75
CA ALA A 552 -29.36 17.93 59.56
C ALA A 552 -27.98 17.24 59.57
N ARG A 553 -27.18 17.44 58.52
CA ARG A 553 -25.79 16.96 58.43
C ARG A 553 -24.74 18.02 58.78
N ASN A 554 -25.15 19.23 59.17
CA ASN A 554 -24.28 20.39 59.39
C ASN A 554 -23.33 20.65 58.20
N MET A 555 -23.88 20.60 56.99
CA MET A 555 -23.12 20.68 55.75
C MET A 555 -23.57 21.85 54.90
N ASN A 556 -22.59 22.57 54.32
CA ASN A 556 -22.80 23.65 53.37
C ASN A 556 -21.62 23.68 52.39
N VAL A 557 -21.79 23.03 51.24
CA VAL A 557 -20.79 22.93 50.17
C VAL A 557 -21.21 23.89 49.05
N PRO A 558 -20.34 24.82 48.64
CA PRO A 558 -20.65 25.76 47.57
C PRO A 558 -20.91 25.03 46.25
N ALA A 559 -21.67 25.66 45.35
CA ALA A 559 -21.84 25.13 44.01
C ALA A 559 -20.51 25.08 43.25
N PRO A 560 -20.31 24.10 42.35
CA PRO A 560 -19.21 24.11 41.41
C PRO A 560 -19.15 25.44 40.65
N THR A 561 -17.94 25.87 40.31
CA THR A 561 -17.70 27.08 39.53
C THR A 561 -17.79 26.80 38.03
N MET A 562 -17.81 27.86 37.21
CA MET A 562 -17.67 27.72 35.76
C MET A 562 -16.33 27.08 35.37
N ALA A 563 -15.25 27.36 36.12
CA ALA A 563 -13.96 26.73 35.89
C ALA A 563 -14.02 25.21 36.11
N ASP A 564 -14.74 24.78 37.15
CA ASP A 564 -14.96 23.36 37.42
C ASP A 564 -15.76 22.67 36.33
N PHE A 565 -16.79 23.34 35.79
CA PHE A 565 -17.52 22.87 34.62
C PHE A 565 -16.59 22.73 33.40
N MET A 566 -15.80 23.76 33.11
CA MET A 566 -14.88 23.75 31.97
C MET A 566 -13.80 22.67 32.10
N ASN A 567 -13.38 22.30 33.32
CA ASN A 567 -12.50 21.16 33.57
C ASN A 567 -13.22 19.83 33.35
N THR A 568 -14.46 19.71 33.83
CA THR A 568 -15.26 18.47 33.73
C THR A 568 -15.62 18.15 32.28
N VAL A 569 -15.99 19.15 31.49
CA VAL A 569 -16.43 18.97 30.09
C VAL A 569 -15.30 18.60 29.12
N GLN A 570 -14.03 18.65 29.56
CA GLN A 570 -12.88 18.36 28.68
C GLN A 570 -12.93 16.96 28.08
N PHE A 571 -13.34 15.94 28.84
CA PHE A 571 -13.42 14.58 28.32
C PHE A 571 -14.47 14.48 27.20
N LEU A 572 -15.62 15.12 27.37
CA LEU A 572 -16.67 15.21 26.36
C LEU A 572 -16.14 15.89 25.09
N LEU A 573 -15.45 17.03 25.21
CA LEU A 573 -14.84 17.72 24.07
C LEU A 573 -13.79 16.88 23.33
N ARG A 574 -13.15 15.92 24.00
CA ARG A 574 -12.16 15.01 23.38
C ARG A 574 -12.80 13.78 22.73
N THR A 575 -13.97 13.35 23.21
CA THR A 575 -14.58 12.07 22.81
C THR A 575 -15.85 12.22 21.97
N TYR A 576 -16.45 13.40 21.88
CA TYR A 576 -17.65 13.63 21.06
C TYR A 576 -17.32 14.19 19.67
N PRO A 577 -18.15 13.94 18.65
CA PRO A 577 -18.06 14.55 17.32
C PRO A 577 -18.56 16.02 17.28
N ILE A 578 -18.24 16.83 18.28
CA ILE A 578 -18.66 18.24 18.35
C ILE A 578 -17.46 19.20 18.27
N PRO A 579 -17.67 20.42 17.74
CA PRO A 579 -16.62 21.44 17.73
C PRO A 579 -16.39 22.07 19.10
N ASP A 580 -17.46 22.30 19.86
CA ASP A 580 -17.44 22.98 21.16
C ASP A 580 -18.78 22.81 21.89
N VAL A 581 -18.81 23.21 23.16
CA VAL A 581 -20.00 23.32 23.99
C VAL A 581 -20.41 24.79 24.12
N GLN A 582 -21.71 25.05 24.00
CA GLN A 582 -22.29 26.37 24.22
C GLN A 582 -23.15 26.35 25.48
N VAL A 583 -22.75 27.09 26.53
CA VAL A 583 -23.62 27.32 27.69
C VAL A 583 -24.69 28.34 27.30
N VAL A 584 -25.94 27.89 27.20
CA VAL A 584 -27.09 28.73 26.80
C VAL A 584 -27.80 29.39 27.99
N GLY A 585 -27.49 28.92 29.21
CA GLY A 585 -27.91 29.53 30.47
C GLY A 585 -27.16 28.89 31.64
N ASP A 586 -26.95 29.67 32.70
CA ASP A 586 -26.26 29.26 33.93
C ASP A 586 -27.10 29.71 35.14
N SER A 587 -27.33 28.81 36.10
CA SER A 587 -27.90 29.16 37.40
C SER A 587 -27.27 28.34 38.52
N GLU A 588 -27.29 28.90 39.72
CA GLU A 588 -26.97 28.19 40.96
C GLU A 588 -28.27 27.78 41.64
N GLU A 589 -28.41 26.49 41.95
CA GLU A 589 -29.61 25.94 42.58
C GLU A 589 -29.26 25.25 43.89
N LEU A 590 -30.12 25.41 44.89
CA LEU A 590 -29.98 24.73 46.16
C LEU A 590 -30.43 23.28 46.04
N TYR A 591 -29.64 22.36 46.60
CA TYR A 591 -30.08 21.03 46.99
C TYR A 591 -29.88 20.86 48.49
N ASP A 592 -30.94 20.44 49.19
CA ASP A 592 -30.97 20.32 50.65
C ASP A 592 -31.44 18.95 51.15
N GLY A 593 -31.58 17.99 50.23
CA GLY A 593 -31.93 16.61 50.54
C GLY A 593 -30.76 15.78 51.07
N ASP A 594 -30.98 14.48 51.20
CA ASP A 594 -29.95 13.52 51.56
C ASP A 594 -29.11 13.16 50.32
N PHE A 595 -27.81 13.45 50.41
CA PHE A 595 -26.81 13.16 49.38
C PHE A 595 -26.59 11.66 49.08
N THR A 596 -27.24 10.72 49.78
CA THR A 596 -27.09 9.28 49.50
C THR A 596 -27.94 8.79 48.31
N ASN A 597 -29.08 9.43 48.00
CA ASN A 597 -29.87 9.16 46.78
C ASN A 597 -30.44 10.47 46.21
N LEU A 598 -29.61 11.18 45.45
CA LEU A 598 -29.84 12.56 45.02
C LEU A 598 -30.72 12.71 43.77
N PHE A 599 -30.91 11.64 42.99
CA PHE A 599 -31.47 11.75 41.63
C PHE A 599 -32.99 11.57 41.55
N ASP A 600 -33.57 10.64 42.31
CA ASP A 600 -34.99 10.31 42.18
C ASP A 600 -35.71 10.27 43.54
N ASP A 601 -37.01 9.99 43.45
CA ASP A 601 -37.92 9.97 44.57
C ASP A 601 -37.83 8.69 45.43
N MET A 602 -36.80 7.85 45.26
CA MET A 602 -36.66 6.62 46.07
C MET A 602 -36.34 6.90 47.55
N ASN A 603 -35.92 8.12 47.87
CA ASN A 603 -35.75 8.54 49.26
C ASN A 603 -37.10 8.75 49.98
N PRO A 604 -37.20 8.40 51.28
CA PRO A 604 -38.32 8.80 52.13
C PRO A 604 -38.55 10.31 52.05
N LEU A 605 -39.80 10.78 52.14
CA LEU A 605 -40.15 12.19 51.95
C LEU A 605 -39.27 13.18 52.75
N GLY A 606 -38.88 12.83 53.98
CA GLY A 606 -38.01 13.67 54.81
C GLY A 606 -36.54 13.75 54.36
N ALA A 607 -36.08 12.81 53.54
CA ALA A 607 -34.73 12.76 52.98
C ALA A 607 -34.64 13.41 51.59
N ARG A 608 -35.75 13.91 51.02
CA ARG A 608 -35.75 14.59 49.70
C ARG A 608 -35.35 16.06 49.77
N GLY A 609 -35.31 16.64 50.97
CA GLY A 609 -35.13 18.09 51.16
C GLY A 609 -36.37 18.88 50.73
N THR A 610 -36.31 20.20 50.89
CA THR A 610 -37.38 21.11 50.46
C THR A 610 -37.35 21.40 48.96
N THR A 611 -36.21 21.20 48.32
CA THR A 611 -35.98 21.44 46.88
C THR A 611 -36.37 20.25 46.00
N GLY A 612 -36.59 19.08 46.60
CA GLY A 612 -36.80 17.80 45.92
C GLY A 612 -35.48 17.21 45.38
N PRO A 613 -35.52 16.03 44.75
CA PRO A 613 -34.33 15.46 44.12
C PRO A 613 -33.83 16.33 42.96
N ILE A 614 -32.58 16.14 42.54
CA ILE A 614 -31.93 16.97 41.51
C ILE A 614 -32.73 17.00 40.20
N PHE A 615 -33.33 15.88 39.78
CA PHE A 615 -34.14 15.89 38.55
C PHE A 615 -35.44 16.72 38.69
N SER A 616 -35.98 16.90 39.89
CA SER A 616 -37.08 17.85 40.11
C SER A 616 -36.63 19.30 39.94
N ILE A 617 -35.39 19.63 40.32
CA ILE A 617 -34.79 20.94 40.05
C ILE A 617 -34.66 21.15 38.54
N ILE A 618 -34.08 20.17 37.84
CA ILE A 618 -33.93 20.18 36.38
C ILE A 618 -35.28 20.37 35.69
N ASP A 619 -36.30 19.62 36.08
CA ASP A 619 -37.64 19.67 35.48
C ASP A 619 -38.31 21.03 35.65
N ARG A 620 -38.20 21.65 36.83
CA ARG A 620 -38.74 23.00 37.06
C ARG A 620 -38.08 24.04 36.16
N ILE A 621 -36.75 23.99 36.05
CA ILE A 621 -36.00 24.91 35.18
C ILE A 621 -36.38 24.69 33.73
N LYS A 622 -36.36 23.43 33.27
CA LYS A 622 -36.77 23.06 31.92
C LYS A 622 -38.18 23.52 31.59
N MET A 623 -39.16 23.29 32.46
CA MET A 623 -40.54 23.74 32.22
C MET A 623 -40.65 25.26 32.09
N ALA A 624 -39.78 26.02 32.78
CA ALA A 624 -39.78 27.48 32.74
C ALA A 624 -39.18 28.04 31.44
N GLU A 625 -38.21 27.36 30.81
CA GLU A 625 -37.42 27.92 29.71
C GLU A 625 -37.39 27.08 28.42
N MET A 626 -37.95 25.87 28.40
CA MET A 626 -37.92 25.00 27.21
C MET A 626 -38.62 25.61 25.98
N ALA A 627 -39.61 26.49 26.20
CA ALA A 627 -40.29 27.20 25.13
C ALA A 627 -39.39 28.22 24.41
N SER A 628 -38.36 28.75 25.09
CA SER A 628 -37.44 29.75 24.53
C SER A 628 -36.10 29.17 24.09
N LEU A 629 -35.62 28.10 24.73
CA LEU A 629 -34.32 27.50 24.46
C LEU A 629 -34.34 26.39 23.38
N GLY A 630 -35.51 25.83 23.08
CA GLY A 630 -35.68 24.81 22.04
C GLY A 630 -35.29 23.38 22.47
N SER A 631 -35.66 22.39 21.65
CA SER A 631 -35.60 20.96 22.02
C SER A 631 -34.21 20.31 21.95
N ARG A 632 -33.18 21.04 21.49
CA ARG A 632 -31.81 20.52 21.34
C ARG A 632 -30.92 20.76 22.57
N VAL A 633 -31.38 21.57 23.52
CA VAL A 633 -30.61 21.92 24.71
C VAL A 633 -30.59 20.76 25.69
N LYS A 634 -29.40 20.42 26.19
CA LYS A 634 -29.20 19.45 27.27
C LYS A 634 -29.14 20.18 28.60
N TYR A 635 -30.01 19.80 29.53
CA TYR A 635 -30.04 20.32 30.88
C TYR A 635 -29.12 19.47 31.74
N PHE A 636 -28.02 20.06 32.19
CA PHE A 636 -26.99 19.35 32.94
C PHE A 636 -26.83 19.94 34.34
N ALA A 637 -27.15 19.16 35.37
CA ALA A 637 -26.88 19.51 36.75
C ALA A 637 -25.47 19.07 37.17
N LEU A 638 -24.60 20.04 37.42
CA LEU A 638 -23.25 19.80 37.94
C LEU A 638 -23.26 19.99 39.45
N TYR A 639 -22.99 18.91 40.19
CA TYR A 639 -23.00 18.93 41.66
C TYR A 639 -21.58 18.73 42.25
N PRO A 640 -21.31 19.24 43.46
CA PRO A 640 -19.98 19.20 44.05
C PRO A 640 -19.65 17.78 44.54
N GLY A 641 -18.35 17.47 44.64
CA GLY A 641 -17.92 16.17 45.13
C GLY A 641 -18.37 15.91 46.56
N ALA A 642 -18.94 14.73 46.79
CA ALA A 642 -19.58 14.38 48.06
C ALA A 642 -18.55 14.19 49.19
N PRO A 643 -18.90 14.53 50.45
CA PRO A 643 -18.36 13.82 51.60
C PRO A 643 -19.12 12.49 51.78
N ALA A 644 -18.39 11.39 51.61
CA ALA A 644 -18.71 9.98 51.88
C ALA A 644 -20.18 9.49 51.71
N ASN A 645 -20.33 8.45 50.86
CA ASN A 645 -21.50 7.55 50.73
C ASN A 645 -22.57 7.84 49.65
N GLN A 646 -22.23 8.49 48.53
CA GLN A 646 -23.13 8.47 47.37
C GLN A 646 -23.10 7.11 46.65
N THR A 647 -24.23 6.67 46.11
CA THR A 647 -24.38 5.38 45.43
C THR A 647 -24.19 5.45 43.91
N ALA A 648 -24.27 6.64 43.31
CA ALA A 648 -24.08 6.86 41.86
C ALA A 648 -23.38 8.21 41.59
N LEU A 649 -22.50 8.23 40.57
CA LEU A 649 -21.70 9.40 40.16
C LEU A 649 -22.43 10.31 39.15
N GLY A 650 -23.49 9.81 38.54
CA GLY A 650 -24.27 10.52 37.54
C GLY A 650 -25.51 9.76 37.16
N TRP A 651 -26.41 10.43 36.44
CA TRP A 651 -27.55 9.82 35.79
C TRP A 651 -28.03 10.72 34.64
N GLY A 652 -28.23 10.12 33.47
CA GLY A 652 -28.81 10.71 32.28
C GLY A 652 -30.18 10.10 31.96
N ILE A 653 -31.12 10.96 31.59
CA ILE A 653 -32.48 10.58 31.18
C ILE A 653 -32.73 11.18 29.80
N TRP A 654 -33.00 10.29 28.84
CA TRP A 654 -33.41 10.68 27.50
C TRP A 654 -34.69 11.55 27.54
N PRO A 655 -34.81 12.61 26.72
CA PRO A 655 -33.88 13.02 25.66
C PRO A 655 -32.88 14.12 26.03
N ASP A 656 -32.89 14.67 27.25
CA ASP A 656 -32.24 15.97 27.47
C ASP A 656 -31.85 16.32 28.90
N ARG A 657 -32.02 15.42 29.88
CA ARG A 657 -31.70 15.71 31.28
C ARG A 657 -30.54 14.85 31.73
N ALA A 658 -29.55 15.44 32.38
CA ALA A 658 -28.45 14.70 32.96
C ALA A 658 -27.93 15.41 34.21
N ALA A 659 -27.29 14.66 35.09
CA ALA A 659 -26.60 15.18 36.26
C ALA A 659 -25.30 14.42 36.47
N GLY A 660 -24.25 15.09 36.93
CA GLY A 660 -22.95 14.47 37.18
C GLY A 660 -22.10 15.23 38.17
N GLU A 661 -21.21 14.51 38.83
CA GLU A 661 -20.28 15.08 39.80
C GLU A 661 -19.19 15.90 39.10
N VAL A 662 -18.81 17.00 39.74
CA VAL A 662 -17.65 17.79 39.35
C VAL A 662 -16.37 16.95 39.23
N ASN A 663 -15.55 17.25 38.23
CA ASN A 663 -14.30 16.54 37.90
C ASN A 663 -14.46 15.09 37.39
N GLN A 664 -15.69 14.58 37.26
CA GLN A 664 -15.97 13.27 36.65
C GLN A 664 -16.32 13.42 35.17
N GLY A 665 -15.34 13.83 34.35
CA GLY A 665 -15.60 14.15 32.93
C GLY A 665 -16.10 12.98 32.07
N TRP A 666 -15.64 11.76 32.36
CA TRP A 666 -16.14 10.56 31.68
C TRP A 666 -17.60 10.25 32.03
N VAL A 667 -18.01 10.51 33.28
CA VAL A 667 -19.42 10.41 33.71
C VAL A 667 -20.26 11.44 32.99
N MET A 668 -19.83 12.71 32.96
CA MET A 668 -20.53 13.75 32.20
C MET A 668 -20.74 13.35 30.73
N ALA A 669 -19.73 12.77 30.10
CA ALA A 669 -19.83 12.25 28.74
C ALA A 669 -20.80 11.06 28.61
N GLN A 670 -20.81 10.14 29.57
CA GLN A 670 -21.77 9.03 29.61
C GLN A 670 -23.21 9.52 29.79
N GLU A 671 -23.46 10.41 30.76
CA GLU A 671 -24.81 10.88 31.05
C GLU A 671 -25.38 11.74 29.93
N ILE A 672 -24.55 12.57 29.30
CA ILE A 672 -24.95 13.28 28.07
C ILE A 672 -25.19 12.27 26.93
N GLY A 673 -24.47 11.16 26.89
CA GLY A 673 -24.67 10.08 25.91
C GLY A 673 -26.07 9.49 26.02
N HIS A 674 -26.58 9.26 27.22
CA HIS A 674 -27.97 8.85 27.45
C HIS A 674 -28.97 9.89 26.93
N THR A 675 -28.69 11.19 27.07
CA THR A 675 -29.53 12.24 26.46
C THR A 675 -29.50 12.21 24.92
N CYS A 676 -28.50 11.59 24.32
CA CYS A 676 -28.40 11.36 22.88
C CYS A 676 -28.95 9.98 22.45
N GLY A 677 -29.57 9.23 23.37
CA GLY A 677 -30.16 7.93 23.07
C GLY A 677 -29.17 6.77 23.08
N ARG A 678 -27.97 6.96 23.66
CA ARG A 678 -26.98 5.89 23.81
C ARG A 678 -27.33 5.00 25.00
N GLY A 679 -27.36 3.69 24.77
CA GLY A 679 -27.45 2.66 25.82
C GLY A 679 -26.06 2.30 26.36
N HIS A 680 -26.02 1.41 27.36
CA HIS A 680 -24.76 1.02 27.99
C HIS A 680 -23.95 0.04 27.12
N ALA A 681 -22.64 0.26 27.00
CA ALA A 681 -21.76 -0.75 26.41
C ALA A 681 -21.56 -1.94 27.38
N PRO A 682 -21.39 -3.18 26.87
CA PRO A 682 -21.55 -4.41 27.65
C PRO A 682 -20.37 -4.73 28.58
N CYS A 683 -20.16 -3.92 29.63
CA CYS A 683 -19.18 -4.23 30.68
C CYS A 683 -19.65 -3.71 32.04
N SER A 684 -19.91 -4.66 32.96
CA SER A 684 -20.39 -4.43 34.33
C SER A 684 -21.70 -3.63 34.42
N VAL A 685 -22.54 -3.66 33.38
CA VAL A 685 -23.82 -2.95 33.30
C VAL A 685 -25.01 -3.90 33.38
N PRO A 686 -26.15 -3.48 33.97
CA PRO A 686 -27.33 -4.33 34.10
C PRO A 686 -28.13 -4.49 32.80
N ASP A 687 -28.08 -3.51 31.92
CA ASP A 687 -28.88 -3.37 30.70
C ASP A 687 -28.01 -3.00 29.49
N PRO A 688 -27.15 -3.91 29.02
CA PRO A 688 -26.28 -3.63 27.88
C PRO A 688 -27.07 -3.38 26.59
N ASP A 689 -26.62 -2.42 25.78
CA ASP A 689 -27.11 -2.17 24.42
C ASP A 689 -26.89 -3.43 23.59
N PRO A 690 -27.97 -4.12 23.15
CA PRO A 690 -27.85 -5.36 22.41
C PRO A 690 -27.23 -5.18 21.03
N ASN A 691 -27.13 -3.94 20.52
CA ASN A 691 -26.54 -3.63 19.22
C ASN A 691 -25.06 -3.22 19.33
N TYR A 692 -24.50 -3.13 20.54
CA TYR A 692 -23.09 -2.80 20.70
C TYR A 692 -22.22 -3.89 20.03
N PRO A 693 -21.32 -3.52 19.10
CA PRO A 693 -20.50 -4.49 18.38
C PRO A 693 -19.61 -5.32 19.31
N ASN A 694 -19.56 -6.63 19.05
CA ASN A 694 -18.61 -7.51 19.71
C ASN A 694 -17.26 -7.46 19.00
N TYR A 695 -16.48 -6.41 19.27
CA TYR A 695 -15.16 -6.23 18.66
C TYR A 695 -14.15 -7.29 19.10
N ASP A 696 -14.23 -7.71 20.36
CA ASP A 696 -13.37 -8.74 20.94
C ASP A 696 -14.13 -9.48 22.05
N MET A 697 -14.31 -10.79 21.84
CA MET A 697 -15.03 -11.67 22.78
C MET A 697 -14.34 -11.80 24.14
N SER A 698 -13.04 -11.50 24.23
CA SER A 698 -12.27 -11.56 25.47
C SER A 698 -12.26 -10.23 26.23
N THR A 699 -12.72 -9.15 25.61
CA THR A 699 -12.65 -7.78 26.13
C THR A 699 -14.03 -7.11 26.08
N PRO A 700 -14.89 -7.32 27.10
CA PRO A 700 -16.23 -6.73 27.13
C PRO A 700 -16.18 -5.21 27.00
N ALA A 701 -17.06 -4.61 26.19
CA ALA A 701 -17.10 -3.18 25.88
C ALA A 701 -15.78 -2.58 25.34
N SER A 702 -14.93 -3.37 24.66
CA SER A 702 -13.75 -2.85 23.94
C SER A 702 -14.13 -1.67 23.03
N ILE A 703 -13.24 -0.68 22.90
CA ILE A 703 -13.45 0.44 21.96
C ILE A 703 -13.27 0.07 20.47
N GLY A 704 -12.89 -1.17 20.16
CA GLY A 704 -12.83 -1.73 18.80
C GLY A 704 -11.63 -1.29 17.95
N GLU A 705 -11.33 0.01 17.96
CA GLU A 705 -10.15 0.60 17.31
C GLU A 705 -9.34 1.43 18.31
N TYR A 706 -8.08 1.70 17.98
CA TYR A 706 -7.25 2.58 18.80
C TYR A 706 -7.89 3.98 18.92
N GLY A 707 -8.01 4.48 20.14
CA GLY A 707 -8.30 5.89 20.40
C GLY A 707 -7.05 6.75 20.25
N PHE A 708 -7.24 8.05 20.02
CA PHE A 708 -6.17 9.04 19.99
C PHE A 708 -6.62 10.34 20.65
N ASP A 709 -6.04 10.67 21.82
CA ASP A 709 -6.28 11.96 22.46
C ASP A 709 -5.46 13.03 21.74
N ILE A 710 -6.11 13.84 20.90
CA ILE A 710 -5.44 14.91 20.13
C ILE A 710 -4.84 16.04 20.99
N VAL A 711 -5.15 16.09 22.29
CA VAL A 711 -4.61 17.09 23.22
C VAL A 711 -3.28 16.59 23.79
N THR A 712 -3.24 15.36 24.29
CA THR A 712 -2.05 14.78 24.95
C THR A 712 -1.18 13.95 24.01
N SER A 713 -1.69 13.59 22.83
CA SER A 713 -1.10 12.61 21.89
C SER A 713 -1.00 11.19 22.47
N ASP A 714 -1.93 10.82 23.36
CA ASP A 714 -1.97 9.46 23.92
C ASP A 714 -2.83 8.54 23.06
N VAL A 715 -2.28 7.37 22.72
CA VAL A 715 -3.03 6.27 22.10
C VAL A 715 -3.80 5.49 23.16
N LYS A 716 -5.04 5.11 22.86
CA LYS A 716 -5.91 4.32 23.73
C LYS A 716 -6.09 2.94 23.11
N ASP A 717 -5.55 1.90 23.74
CA ASP A 717 -5.51 0.55 23.18
C ASP A 717 -6.85 -0.19 23.34
N PRO A 718 -7.47 -0.72 22.27
CA PRO A 718 -8.75 -1.42 22.35
C PRO A 718 -8.74 -2.69 23.22
N ALA A 719 -7.57 -3.29 23.48
CA ALA A 719 -7.45 -4.42 24.40
C ALA A 719 -7.63 -3.99 25.88
N THR A 720 -7.31 -2.74 26.22
CA THR A 720 -7.30 -2.26 27.62
C THR A 720 -8.35 -1.18 27.89
N TYR A 721 -8.74 -0.40 26.89
CA TYR A 721 -9.74 0.64 27.02
C TYR A 721 -11.15 0.11 26.75
N ARG A 722 -12.12 0.80 27.34
CA ARG A 722 -13.53 0.47 27.29
C ARG A 722 -14.32 1.66 26.77
N ASP A 723 -15.43 1.42 26.09
CA ASP A 723 -16.31 2.50 25.70
C ASP A 723 -16.85 3.22 26.94
N PHE A 724 -16.88 4.55 26.91
CA PHE A 724 -17.31 5.37 28.04
C PHE A 724 -18.80 5.18 28.38
N MET A 725 -19.59 4.51 27.53
CA MET A 725 -20.94 4.07 27.88
C MET A 725 -20.95 2.79 28.74
N SER A 726 -19.81 2.25 29.16
CA SER A 726 -19.72 1.13 30.12
C SER A 726 -19.30 1.61 31.51
N TYR A 727 -19.43 0.75 32.53
CA TYR A 727 -18.92 1.05 33.88
C TYR A 727 -17.45 0.63 34.07
N CYS A 728 -16.78 0.19 33.01
CA CYS A 728 -15.43 -0.31 33.06
C CYS A 728 -14.43 0.78 32.67
N THR A 729 -13.24 0.73 33.28
CA THR A 729 -12.16 1.71 33.07
C THR A 729 -10.86 0.98 32.72
N PRO A 730 -9.90 1.66 32.06
CA PRO A 730 -9.94 3.04 31.57
C PRO A 730 -10.91 3.22 30.38
N SER A 731 -11.53 4.41 30.26
CA SER A 731 -12.58 4.66 29.27
C SER A 731 -12.15 5.59 28.13
N TRP A 732 -12.69 5.36 26.94
CA TRP A 732 -12.57 6.19 25.74
C TRP A 732 -13.80 5.99 24.84
N VAL A 733 -13.84 6.59 23.65
CA VAL A 733 -14.95 6.42 22.71
C VAL A 733 -14.67 5.36 21.65
N SER A 734 -15.63 4.48 21.37
CA SER A 734 -15.63 3.57 20.21
C SER A 734 -16.19 4.23 18.94
N PRO A 735 -15.88 3.73 17.73
CA PRO A 735 -16.54 4.18 16.50
C PRO A 735 -18.07 4.13 16.59
N TYR A 736 -18.62 3.04 17.12
CA TYR A 736 -20.06 2.84 17.30
C TYR A 736 -20.72 3.94 18.14
N THR A 737 -20.10 4.31 19.27
CA THR A 737 -20.61 5.40 20.10
C THR A 737 -20.36 6.77 19.46
N TYR A 738 -19.21 7.00 18.83
CA TYR A 738 -18.84 8.28 18.24
C TYR A 738 -19.79 8.70 17.11
N GLU A 739 -20.05 7.82 16.14
CA GLU A 739 -20.89 8.13 14.99
C GLU A 739 -22.35 8.38 15.38
N ALA A 740 -22.84 7.69 16.43
CA ALA A 740 -24.19 7.88 16.94
C ALA A 740 -24.40 9.21 17.71
N LEU A 741 -23.31 9.94 18.01
CA LEU A 741 -23.35 11.22 18.72
C LEU A 741 -23.21 12.45 17.79
N ALA A 742 -23.05 12.22 16.48
CA ALA A 742 -22.76 13.26 15.47
C ALA A 742 -23.97 14.11 15.06
#